data_AF-A0A3M1XJ99-F1
#
_entry.id   AF-A0A3M1XJ99-F1
#
_cell.length_a   1.000
_cell.length_b   1.000
_cell.length_c   1.000
_cell.angle_alpha   90.00
_cell.angle_beta   90.00
_cell.angle_gamma   90.00
#
_symmetry.space_group_name_H-M   'P 1'
#
loop_
_entity.id
_entity.type
_entity.pdbx_description
1 polymer ?
#
loop_
_entity_poly.entity_id
_entity_poly.type
_entity_poly.pdbx_seq_one_letter_code
_entity_poly.pdbx_strand_id
1 'polypeptide(L)'
;MKLPRAYHLDTQVLAGQLLMPAFTVTQLNRESPEMRRAVRWLEKYHLGGFILFGGHPAQIHFTTRYLTEHSRFPLLFAADFERGLATVTERGTLFPHALAFGASGSEALVREAAEVMAREIRAVGVNVVFAPVLDLADNPADTIINIRAFHARPEEVIRLALPFIRTLQEFGLACVGKHFPGHGAAALDSHIDLPVLDRGLAQLAEKELLPFREAVQMGVKGLMVGHLALPDSDRPVPFRRDVVEAVVRRQWRFQGVVFTDALEMGAMARHFSPGRQALAAVQAGCDVLLMPEHLPLVHRVLSEVIARDADFRKQAERAVERIFQLKKWLHRHQPVQSHPLRVYKVVEHPNHVGLANRVAERAVTAVHQSPDFPLNLPAVQAVAHLIFTETPPPEHPLQQLREKLQGFFDAVETRINPTSTETETLIKKPVNLVVFSVYVRTRAANLQRLPGKEMSRVYRMIARAGIPCVVLFFGNPNRVAEIQLDPPPAAFFLLYSYVAASQQAAFKALCSFIPVKGRLPVQLPEPFHRNIDIAQNAYQLTHPESAATSWPAVDDWIEQAIAQQIFPGGVLLVARKGRLVYWKAYGRFTYQADAPAVKPDTSYDLASLTKVLATTPAVFKLVEQQAVKLSDPLERFYPWLEGRPQGAVEVADLLYHRSGWPAWKPFYQSCRNRQEVVEAVLKTPLVTPRGSQMVYSDLGFIVLGDLVERVSGQPLDAFCRNQFYTPMGLSSLRFNPGGEQVQAIPPTGSDDWRKRELQGEVNDANASVMGGVAGHAGLFGNALDVAAIGQMVLQRGIYRAARHLRGSTIAQMCHVEAIGEARRAMGWDVPARQNSSAGRYFSPHTIGHLAFTGPSIWIDLDREVVVVFLCNRTHPDPSVNRMGEFRPELHDRVMQQLLQGDGAE
;
A
#
# COMPACT_ATOMS: atom_id res chain seq x y z
N MET A 1 39.34 16.81 14.78
CA MET A 1 39.41 16.16 16.11
C MET A 1 40.80 15.59 16.39
N LYS A 2 41.44 15.97 17.49
CA LYS A 2 42.73 15.42 17.95
C LYS A 2 42.46 14.38 19.06
N LEU A 3 42.63 13.09 18.77
CA LEU A 3 42.66 12.03 19.78
C LEU A 3 44.12 11.67 20.09
N PRO A 4 44.48 11.40 21.36
CA PRO A 4 45.82 10.92 21.72
C PRO A 4 46.10 9.56 21.09
N ARG A 5 47.37 9.21 20.93
CA ARG A 5 47.75 7.84 20.53
C ARG A 5 47.51 6.88 21.71
N ALA A 6 47.07 5.66 21.41
CA ALA A 6 46.62 4.71 22.43
C ALA A 6 47.67 4.43 23.53
N TYR A 7 48.96 4.35 23.17
CA TYR A 7 50.04 4.08 24.13
C TYR A 7 50.29 5.20 25.15
N HIS A 8 49.72 6.39 24.95
CA HIS A 8 49.76 7.49 25.93
C HIS A 8 48.59 7.48 26.92
N LEU A 9 47.65 6.53 26.78
CA LEU A 9 46.48 6.42 27.65
C LEU A 9 46.81 5.62 28.92
N ASP A 10 46.15 5.98 30.02
CA ASP A 10 46.17 5.15 31.22
C ASP A 10 45.34 3.86 31.02
N THR A 11 45.53 2.91 31.93
CA THR A 11 44.92 1.57 31.81
C THR A 11 43.40 1.58 31.96
N GLN A 12 42.85 2.53 32.73
CA GLN A 12 41.41 2.67 32.95
C GLN A 12 40.72 3.19 31.68
N VAL A 13 41.34 4.15 30.99
CA VAL A 13 40.84 4.64 29.69
C VAL A 13 40.97 3.54 28.63
N LEU A 14 42.09 2.83 28.56
CA LEU A 14 42.26 1.71 27.62
C LEU A 14 41.15 0.67 27.82
N ALA A 15 40.91 0.21 29.05
CA ALA A 15 39.83 -0.72 29.37
C ALA A 15 38.45 -0.16 28.99
N GLY A 16 38.19 1.10 29.33
CA GLY A 16 36.92 1.78 29.06
C GLY A 16 36.54 1.84 27.59
N GLN A 17 37.51 2.15 26.73
CA GLN A 17 37.28 2.32 25.30
C GLN A 17 36.90 1.00 24.59
N LEU A 18 37.22 -0.15 25.18
CA LEU A 18 36.83 -1.47 24.67
C LEU A 18 35.37 -1.83 24.99
N LEU A 19 34.69 -1.10 25.89
CA LEU A 19 33.38 -1.48 26.42
C LEU A 19 32.23 -0.71 25.78
N MET A 20 31.17 -1.43 25.41
CA MET A 20 29.92 -0.89 24.87
C MET A 20 28.70 -1.51 25.57
N PRO A 21 28.26 -0.97 26.72
CA PRO A 21 27.06 -1.46 27.40
C PRO A 21 25.76 -1.08 26.68
N ALA A 22 24.67 -1.77 27.03
CA ALA A 22 23.32 -1.43 26.58
C ALA A 22 22.77 -0.19 27.26
N PHE A 23 21.98 0.58 26.51
CA PHE A 23 21.19 1.69 27.00
C PHE A 23 19.79 1.68 26.37
N THR A 24 18.77 1.44 27.19
CA THR A 24 17.38 1.51 26.75
C THR A 24 16.86 2.93 26.88
N VAL A 25 16.41 3.52 25.77
CA VAL A 25 15.80 4.85 25.74
C VAL A 25 14.32 4.70 26.07
N THR A 26 13.92 5.20 27.24
CA THR A 26 12.53 5.09 27.73
C THR A 26 11.84 6.45 27.83
N GLN A 27 12.55 7.50 28.25
CA GLN A 27 11.97 8.83 28.52
C GLN A 27 12.97 9.97 28.26
N LEU A 28 12.46 11.17 27.98
CA LEU A 28 13.23 12.42 27.95
C LEU A 28 13.45 12.96 29.38
N ASN A 29 14.16 12.21 30.21
CA ASN A 29 14.42 12.63 31.58
C ASN A 29 15.91 12.53 31.91
N ARG A 30 16.57 13.68 32.10
CA ARG A 30 17.98 13.74 32.56
C ARG A 30 18.16 13.12 33.94
N GLU A 31 17.10 13.15 34.74
CA GLU A 31 17.03 12.61 36.09
C GLU A 31 16.50 11.17 36.14
N SER A 32 16.43 10.47 35.00
CA SER A 32 16.14 9.04 35.04
C SER A 32 17.31 8.27 35.69
N PRO A 33 17.04 7.21 36.49
CA PRO A 33 18.10 6.36 37.04
C PRO A 33 19.06 5.82 35.99
N GLU A 34 18.54 5.46 34.81
CA GLU A 34 19.27 4.95 33.66
C GLU A 34 20.22 6.01 33.09
N MET A 35 19.73 7.23 32.87
CA MET A 35 20.53 8.35 32.35
C MET A 35 21.64 8.74 33.33
N ARG A 36 21.33 8.90 34.61
CA ARG A 36 22.34 9.20 35.64
C ARG A 36 23.38 8.07 35.75
N ARG A 37 22.96 6.81 35.60
CA ARG A 37 23.89 5.67 35.58
C ARG A 37 24.83 5.73 34.38
N ALA A 38 24.32 6.02 33.18
CA ALA A 38 25.13 6.13 31.97
C ALA A 38 26.15 7.28 32.05
N VAL A 39 25.75 8.45 32.55
CA VAL A 39 26.67 9.58 32.78
C VAL A 39 27.76 9.19 33.79
N ARG A 40 27.40 8.60 34.93
CA ARG A 40 28.41 8.10 35.90
C ARG A 40 29.36 7.08 35.28
N TRP A 41 28.87 6.19 34.42
CA TRP A 41 29.72 5.22 33.73
C TRP A 41 30.67 5.89 32.74
N LEU A 42 30.24 6.93 32.02
CA LEU A 42 31.10 7.69 31.13
C LEU A 42 32.23 8.40 31.87
N GLU A 43 31.88 9.07 32.98
CA GLU A 43 32.84 9.82 33.80
C GLU A 43 33.84 8.89 34.48
N LYS A 44 33.37 7.77 35.05
CA LYS A 44 34.20 6.86 35.84
C LYS A 44 34.97 5.82 35.01
N TYR A 45 34.32 5.25 34.00
CA TYR A 45 34.87 4.12 33.24
C TYR A 45 35.31 4.50 31.83
N HIS A 46 35.13 5.75 31.40
CA HIS A 46 35.58 6.26 30.11
C HIS A 46 35.16 5.37 28.93
N LEU A 47 33.86 5.08 28.84
CA LEU A 47 33.32 4.11 27.88
C LEU A 47 33.59 4.46 26.41
N GLY A 48 33.69 3.41 25.58
CA GLY A 48 33.86 3.53 24.14
C GLY A 48 32.59 3.97 23.41
N GLY A 49 31.43 3.56 23.91
CA GLY A 49 30.12 3.80 23.30
C GLY A 49 28.97 3.12 24.02
N PHE A 50 27.78 3.15 23.39
CA PHE A 50 26.57 2.46 23.84
C PHE A 50 25.86 1.79 22.66
N ILE A 51 25.28 0.61 22.90
CA ILE A 51 24.21 0.08 22.03
C ILE A 51 22.86 0.55 22.56
N LEU A 52 22.01 1.06 21.67
CA LEU A 52 20.74 1.68 22.01
C LEU A 52 19.57 0.74 21.72
N PHE A 53 18.57 0.74 22.61
CA PHE A 53 17.31 0.01 22.46
C PHE A 53 16.11 0.91 22.70
N GLY A 54 15.04 0.73 21.92
CA GLY A 54 13.76 1.39 22.15
C GLY A 54 13.75 2.90 21.97
N GLY A 55 12.61 3.50 22.36
CA GLY A 55 12.41 4.93 22.43
C GLY A 55 11.93 5.57 21.13
N HIS A 56 11.36 6.76 21.28
CA HIS A 56 10.93 7.58 20.16
C HIS A 56 12.16 8.30 19.53
N PRO A 57 12.23 8.49 18.18
CA PRO A 57 13.39 9.08 17.48
C PRO A 57 13.95 10.37 18.07
N ALA A 58 13.09 11.29 18.50
CA ALA A 58 13.50 12.53 19.17
C ALA A 58 14.19 12.29 20.53
N GLN A 59 13.80 11.25 21.26
CA GLN A 59 14.41 10.87 22.54
C GLN A 59 15.81 10.28 22.35
N ILE A 60 15.99 9.51 21.28
CA ILE A 60 17.29 8.95 20.90
C ILE A 60 18.24 10.07 20.48
N HIS A 61 17.76 11.02 19.67
CA HIS A 61 18.52 12.23 19.31
C HIS A 61 18.98 12.99 20.56
N PHE A 62 18.07 13.23 21.50
CA PHE A 62 18.41 13.90 22.76
C PHE A 62 19.42 13.10 23.59
N THR A 63 19.19 11.80 23.74
CA THR A 63 20.06 10.89 24.52
C THR A 63 21.47 10.86 23.98
N THR A 64 21.64 10.64 22.66
CA THR A 64 22.96 10.58 22.02
C THR A 64 23.72 11.90 22.18
N ARG A 65 23.02 13.03 22.06
CA ARG A 65 23.58 14.36 22.31
C ARG A 65 24.03 14.55 23.75
N TYR A 66 23.15 14.29 24.70
CA TYR A 66 23.39 14.49 26.12
C TYR A 66 24.54 13.62 26.64
N LEU A 67 24.60 12.35 26.24
CA LEU A 67 25.70 11.45 26.60
C LEU A 67 27.03 11.87 25.94
N THR A 68 26.99 12.42 24.73
CA THR A 68 28.19 12.97 24.09
C THR A 68 28.76 14.16 24.86
N GLU A 69 27.90 15.04 25.41
CA GLU A 69 28.32 16.20 26.21
C GLU A 69 29.00 15.82 27.53
N HIS A 70 28.68 14.65 28.08
CA HIS A 70 29.25 14.13 29.34
C HIS A 70 30.43 13.17 29.11
N SER A 71 30.87 13.00 27.87
CA SER A 71 31.97 12.09 27.54
C SER A 71 33.24 12.85 27.16
N ARG A 72 34.37 12.45 27.77
CA ARG A 72 35.70 12.95 27.42
C ARG A 72 36.11 12.58 25.99
N PHE A 73 35.62 11.45 25.49
CA PHE A 73 35.94 10.93 24.16
C PHE A 73 34.66 10.81 23.32
N PRO A 74 34.72 10.98 21.98
CA PRO A 74 33.57 10.76 21.10
C PRO A 74 33.02 9.35 21.30
N LEU A 75 31.70 9.21 21.34
CA LEU A 75 31.04 7.93 21.58
C LEU A 75 30.64 7.25 20.27
N LEU A 76 30.75 5.92 20.27
CA LEU A 76 30.07 5.07 19.29
C LEU A 76 28.65 4.82 19.80
N PHE A 77 27.64 5.24 19.05
CA PHE A 77 26.26 4.86 19.29
C PHE A 77 25.88 3.83 18.24
N ALA A 78 25.55 2.63 18.69
CA ALA A 78 25.25 1.49 17.85
C ALA A 78 23.80 1.01 18.03
N ALA A 79 23.23 0.40 17.00
CA ALA A 79 21.93 -0.26 17.07
C ALA A 79 21.74 -1.25 15.89
N ASP A 80 20.84 -2.22 16.07
CA ASP A 80 20.46 -3.22 15.07
C ASP A 80 19.43 -2.68 14.07
N PHE A 81 19.83 -1.74 13.22
CA PHE A 81 18.96 -1.22 12.17
C PHE A 81 19.01 -2.05 10.88
N GLU A 82 18.75 -3.36 10.97
CA GLU A 82 18.73 -4.26 9.80
C GLU A 82 17.65 -3.88 8.77
N ARG A 83 16.53 -3.29 9.22
CA ARG A 83 15.35 -2.98 8.39
C ARG A 83 14.96 -1.51 8.45
N GLY A 84 15.88 -0.63 8.83
CA GLY A 84 15.64 0.80 9.03
C GLY A 84 15.31 1.17 10.46
N LEU A 85 15.01 2.45 10.69
CA LEU A 85 14.99 3.06 12.02
C LEU A 85 13.98 2.38 12.96
N ALA A 86 12.78 2.09 12.47
CA ALA A 86 11.72 1.41 13.23
C ALA A 86 12.02 -0.07 13.56
N THR A 87 13.21 -0.58 13.26
CA THR A 87 13.66 -1.88 13.78
C THR A 87 13.84 -1.82 15.30
N VAL A 88 14.32 -0.68 15.82
CA VAL A 88 14.65 -0.49 17.24
C VAL A 88 13.78 0.59 17.88
N THR A 89 13.30 1.56 17.10
CA THR A 89 12.54 2.73 17.59
C THR A 89 11.04 2.53 17.43
N GLU A 90 10.26 3.30 18.19
CA GLU A 90 8.78 3.30 18.08
C GLU A 90 8.28 3.85 16.74
N ARG A 91 9.11 4.66 16.07
CA ARG A 91 8.80 5.36 14.81
C ARG A 91 9.98 5.36 13.87
N GLY A 92 9.72 5.26 12.57
CA GLY A 92 10.72 5.18 11.52
C GLY A 92 10.21 4.42 10.30
N THR A 93 10.92 4.54 9.19
CA THR A 93 10.65 3.69 8.04
C THR A 93 11.11 2.27 8.34
N LEU A 94 10.19 1.30 8.22
CA LEU A 94 10.48 -0.13 8.39
C LEU A 94 10.38 -0.86 7.05
N PHE A 95 11.53 -1.29 6.54
CA PHE A 95 11.63 -2.08 5.33
C PHE A 95 11.27 -3.56 5.57
N PRO A 96 10.90 -4.30 4.52
CA PRO A 96 10.88 -5.76 4.58
C PRO A 96 12.24 -6.35 5.01
N HIS A 97 12.24 -7.61 5.48
CA HIS A 97 13.49 -8.30 5.79
C HIS A 97 14.37 -8.48 4.54
N ALA A 98 15.68 -8.66 4.72
CA ALA A 98 16.67 -8.70 3.64
C ALA A 98 16.33 -9.70 2.52
N LEU A 99 15.72 -10.84 2.87
CA LEU A 99 15.35 -11.86 1.90
C LEU A 99 14.33 -11.36 0.87
N ALA A 100 13.50 -10.37 1.24
CA ALA A 100 12.61 -9.69 0.29
C ALA A 100 13.40 -8.89 -0.77
N PHE A 101 14.54 -8.29 -0.40
CA PHE A 101 15.42 -7.65 -1.39
C PHE A 101 16.04 -8.68 -2.32
N GLY A 102 16.43 -9.84 -1.79
CA GLY A 102 16.82 -11.01 -2.59
C GLY A 102 15.75 -11.38 -3.61
N ALA A 103 14.50 -11.53 -3.14
CA ALA A 103 13.39 -11.89 -4.00
C ALA A 103 13.05 -10.83 -5.06
N SER A 104 13.25 -9.55 -4.72
CA SER A 104 13.08 -8.44 -5.65
C SER A 104 14.13 -8.41 -6.77
N GLY A 105 15.32 -8.97 -6.49
CA GLY A 105 16.51 -8.95 -7.35
C GLY A 105 17.13 -7.57 -7.62
N SER A 106 16.55 -6.48 -7.09
CA SER A 106 16.88 -5.10 -7.49
C SER A 106 17.95 -4.47 -6.60
N GLU A 107 19.15 -4.30 -7.15
CA GLU A 107 20.24 -3.57 -6.50
C GLU A 107 19.91 -2.09 -6.30
N ALA A 108 19.19 -1.48 -7.25
CA ALA A 108 18.75 -0.09 -7.16
C ALA A 108 17.87 0.14 -5.93
N LEU A 109 16.91 -0.75 -5.67
CA LEU A 109 16.05 -0.68 -4.49
C LEU A 109 16.85 -0.85 -3.18
N VAL A 110 17.91 -1.67 -3.18
CA VAL A 110 18.80 -1.80 -2.03
C VAL A 110 19.53 -0.48 -1.73
N ARG A 111 20.06 0.19 -2.76
CA ARG A 111 20.74 1.49 -2.61
C ARG A 111 19.78 2.57 -2.14
N GLU A 112 18.60 2.68 -2.75
CA GLU A 112 17.56 3.63 -2.32
C GLU A 112 17.16 3.40 -0.86
N ALA A 113 16.97 2.13 -0.45
CA ALA A 113 16.61 1.80 0.93
C ALA A 113 17.75 2.13 1.90
N ALA A 114 18.99 1.78 1.56
CA ALA A 114 20.16 2.09 2.36
C ALA A 114 20.35 3.60 2.55
N GLU A 115 20.09 4.41 1.52
CA GLU A 115 20.12 5.87 1.62
C GLU A 115 19.06 6.42 2.59
N VAL A 116 17.80 5.95 2.47
CA VAL A 116 16.72 6.33 3.40
C VAL A 116 17.09 5.95 4.83
N MET A 117 17.55 4.71 5.04
CA MET A 117 18.02 4.24 6.34
C MET A 117 19.13 5.14 6.87
N ALA A 118 20.10 5.49 6.03
CA ALA A 118 21.21 6.34 6.44
C ALA A 118 20.74 7.72 6.93
N ARG A 119 19.84 8.35 6.17
CA ARG A 119 19.29 9.66 6.50
C ARG A 119 18.52 9.64 7.83
N GLU A 120 17.66 8.65 8.04
CA GLU A 120 16.86 8.53 9.27
C GLU A 120 17.73 8.17 10.50
N ILE A 121 18.64 7.20 10.38
CA ILE A 121 19.51 6.76 11.47
C ILE A 121 20.45 7.88 11.93
N ARG A 122 20.99 8.66 10.98
CA ARG A 122 21.85 9.80 11.32
C ARG A 122 21.09 10.93 11.99
N ALA A 123 19.82 11.14 11.62
CA ALA A 123 19.01 12.18 12.23
C ALA A 123 18.85 11.96 13.75
N VAL A 124 18.85 10.70 14.21
CA VAL A 124 18.76 10.36 15.64
C VAL A 124 20.12 10.28 16.36
N GLY A 125 21.24 10.51 15.67
CA GLY A 125 22.57 10.57 16.27
C GLY A 125 23.29 9.21 16.43
N VAL A 126 22.72 8.13 15.89
CA VAL A 126 23.41 6.83 15.80
C VAL A 126 24.47 6.89 14.70
N ASN A 127 25.63 6.25 14.93
CA ASN A 127 26.78 6.35 14.03
C ASN A 127 27.44 4.99 13.70
N VAL A 128 27.07 3.91 14.39
CA VAL A 128 27.41 2.53 14.05
C VAL A 128 26.12 1.74 13.80
N VAL A 129 26.09 0.96 12.73
CA VAL A 129 24.91 0.15 12.36
C VAL A 129 25.32 -1.31 12.29
N PHE A 130 24.67 -2.15 13.11
CA PHE A 130 24.85 -3.60 13.09
C PHE A 130 24.06 -4.25 11.95
N ALA A 131 24.44 -3.88 10.72
CA ALA A 131 23.92 -4.39 9.46
C ALA A 131 24.96 -4.15 8.34
N PRO A 132 24.93 -4.92 7.24
CA PRO A 132 23.98 -5.99 6.94
C PRO A 132 24.35 -7.34 7.57
N VAL A 133 23.37 -8.23 7.59
CA VAL A 133 23.59 -9.66 7.77
C VAL A 133 24.20 -10.22 6.48
N LEU A 134 25.42 -10.76 6.59
CA LEU A 134 26.24 -11.34 5.52
C LEU A 134 26.16 -12.87 5.47
N ASP A 135 25.45 -13.47 6.43
CA ASP A 135 25.13 -14.89 6.45
C ASP A 135 24.30 -15.31 5.22
N LEU A 136 24.27 -16.62 4.93
CA LEU A 136 23.47 -17.19 3.84
C LEU A 136 22.15 -17.75 4.35
N ALA A 137 21.10 -17.66 3.52
CA ALA A 137 19.78 -18.25 3.78
C ALA A 137 19.65 -19.67 3.19
N ASP A 138 20.69 -20.50 3.28
CA ASP A 138 20.78 -21.80 2.60
C ASP A 138 20.46 -23.02 3.47
N ASN A 139 20.37 -22.85 4.79
CA ASN A 139 19.98 -23.89 5.72
C ASN A 139 18.47 -23.82 6.06
N PRO A 140 17.64 -24.79 5.65
CA PRO A 140 16.22 -24.81 6.00
C PRO A 140 15.94 -24.97 7.50
N ALA A 141 16.86 -25.57 8.26
CA ALA A 141 16.75 -25.76 9.70
C ALA A 141 17.05 -24.48 10.50
N ASP A 142 17.66 -23.47 9.86
CA ASP A 142 17.94 -22.20 10.52
C ASP A 142 16.64 -21.42 10.80
N THR A 143 16.51 -21.01 12.06
CA THR A 143 15.35 -20.32 12.61
C THR A 143 15.63 -18.88 13.00
N ILE A 144 16.87 -18.40 12.81
CA ILE A 144 17.35 -17.12 13.32
C ILE A 144 17.82 -16.19 12.22
N ILE A 145 18.65 -16.66 11.29
CA ILE A 145 19.16 -15.82 10.21
C ILE A 145 18.09 -15.73 9.13
N ASN A 146 17.84 -16.82 8.40
CA ASN A 146 16.72 -17.01 7.50
C ASN A 146 16.35 -15.75 6.69
N ILE A 147 15.18 -15.16 6.94
CA ILE A 147 14.69 -13.96 6.23
C ILE A 147 15.56 -12.71 6.42
N ARG A 148 16.43 -12.69 7.44
CA ARG A 148 17.39 -11.59 7.69
C ARG A 148 18.60 -11.64 6.75
N ALA A 149 18.90 -12.78 6.13
CA ALA A 149 19.89 -12.87 5.08
C ALA A 149 19.30 -12.49 3.72
N PHE A 150 20.14 -11.97 2.81
CA PHE A 150 19.69 -11.51 1.49
C PHE A 150 19.34 -12.67 0.55
N HIS A 151 20.08 -13.78 0.60
CA HIS A 151 19.94 -14.89 -0.36
C HIS A 151 20.62 -16.17 0.15
N ALA A 152 20.26 -17.32 -0.41
CA ALA A 152 20.94 -18.61 -0.17
C ALA A 152 22.28 -18.78 -0.92
N ARG A 153 22.64 -17.82 -1.78
CA ARG A 153 23.79 -17.92 -2.69
C ARG A 153 24.78 -16.80 -2.39
N PRO A 154 26.08 -17.09 -2.21
CA PRO A 154 27.06 -16.09 -1.78
C PRO A 154 27.20 -14.95 -2.78
N GLU A 155 27.17 -15.22 -4.08
CA GLU A 155 27.28 -14.21 -5.14
C GLU A 155 26.12 -13.19 -5.08
N GLU A 156 24.90 -13.63 -4.78
CA GLU A 156 23.74 -12.74 -4.64
C GLU A 156 23.79 -11.96 -3.33
N VAL A 157 24.27 -12.56 -2.23
CA VAL A 157 24.50 -11.82 -0.98
C VAL A 157 25.56 -10.74 -1.19
N ILE A 158 26.67 -11.04 -1.89
CA ILE A 158 27.70 -10.05 -2.23
C ILE A 158 27.10 -8.92 -3.08
N ARG A 159 26.37 -9.28 -4.14
CA ARG A 159 25.76 -8.32 -5.08
C ARG A 159 24.81 -7.35 -4.40
N LEU A 160 24.06 -7.79 -3.39
CA LEU A 160 23.08 -6.95 -2.68
C LEU A 160 23.67 -6.26 -1.44
N ALA A 161 24.45 -6.97 -0.63
CA ALA A 161 24.95 -6.45 0.64
C ALA A 161 26.09 -5.43 0.48
N LEU A 162 26.97 -5.56 -0.53
CA LEU A 162 28.06 -4.61 -0.72
C LEU A 162 27.59 -3.19 -1.10
N PRO A 163 26.64 -3.02 -2.04
CA PRO A 163 26.01 -1.73 -2.30
C PRO A 163 25.34 -1.12 -1.05
N PHE A 164 24.68 -1.94 -0.24
CA PHE A 164 24.08 -1.52 1.02
C PHE A 164 25.13 -0.94 1.99
N ILE A 165 26.24 -1.67 2.21
CA ILE A 165 27.36 -1.22 3.04
C ILE A 165 27.94 0.09 2.51
N ARG A 166 28.22 0.13 1.21
CA ARG A 166 28.84 1.30 0.58
C ARG A 166 27.98 2.54 0.78
N THR A 167 26.69 2.43 0.50
CA THR A 167 25.73 3.55 0.59
C THR A 167 25.66 4.08 2.02
N LEU A 168 25.45 3.22 3.03
CA LEU A 168 25.43 3.66 4.44
C LEU A 168 26.74 4.35 4.86
N GLN A 169 27.89 3.84 4.41
CA GLN A 169 29.20 4.42 4.71
C GLN A 169 29.48 5.74 3.99
N GLU A 170 29.01 5.93 2.75
CA GLU A 170 29.05 7.22 2.04
C GLU A 170 28.27 8.29 2.79
N PHE A 171 27.17 7.89 3.41
CA PHE A 171 26.43 8.72 4.34
C PHE A 171 27.08 8.80 5.72
N GLY A 172 28.27 8.26 5.97
CA GLY A 172 28.96 8.45 7.25
C GLY A 172 28.43 7.60 8.42
N LEU A 173 27.79 6.47 8.14
CA LEU A 173 27.49 5.44 9.13
C LEU A 173 28.48 4.28 9.02
N ALA A 174 29.00 3.81 10.15
CA ALA A 174 29.87 2.65 10.16
C ALA A 174 29.03 1.36 10.14
N CYS A 175 29.01 0.67 9.00
CA CYS A 175 28.40 -0.65 8.89
C CYS A 175 29.26 -1.72 9.57
N VAL A 176 28.57 -2.69 10.17
CA VAL A 176 29.18 -3.86 10.79
C VAL A 176 28.54 -5.10 10.17
N GLY A 177 29.31 -5.80 9.33
CA GLY A 177 28.88 -7.05 8.73
C GLY A 177 28.82 -8.17 9.76
N LYS A 178 27.73 -8.95 9.77
CA LYS A 178 27.49 -9.99 10.79
C LYS A 178 26.83 -11.26 10.20
N HIS A 179 26.99 -12.44 10.77
CA HIS A 179 27.71 -12.77 12.02
C HIS A 179 28.84 -13.75 11.69
N PHE A 180 30.09 -13.28 11.68
CA PHE A 180 31.23 -14.13 11.35
C PHE A 180 31.37 -15.27 12.38
N PRO A 181 31.63 -16.54 11.98
CA PRO A 181 32.01 -17.02 10.64
C PRO A 181 30.86 -17.57 9.77
N GLY A 182 29.60 -17.17 9.99
CA GLY A 182 28.45 -17.66 9.21
C GLY A 182 27.42 -18.35 10.10
N HIS A 183 26.59 -17.57 10.81
CA HIS A 183 25.56 -18.11 11.71
C HIS A 183 24.48 -18.88 10.97
N GLY A 184 24.14 -18.47 9.74
CA GLY A 184 23.08 -19.13 8.94
C GLY A 184 23.31 -20.63 8.68
N ALA A 185 24.55 -21.13 8.85
CA ALA A 185 24.85 -22.55 8.74
C ALA A 185 24.50 -23.37 10.00
N ALA A 186 24.22 -22.74 11.14
CA ALA A 186 23.87 -23.41 12.38
C ALA A 186 22.38 -23.84 12.39
N ALA A 187 22.09 -24.98 13.03
CA ALA A 187 20.71 -25.45 13.25
C ALA A 187 20.09 -24.97 14.59
N LEU A 188 20.93 -24.54 15.54
CA LEU A 188 20.54 -24.19 16.92
C LEU A 188 20.70 -22.70 17.22
N ASP A 189 19.97 -22.23 18.23
CA ASP A 189 19.96 -20.83 18.66
C ASP A 189 20.99 -20.51 19.74
N SER A 190 21.86 -19.53 19.45
CA SER A 190 22.88 -19.00 20.37
C SER A 190 22.30 -18.35 21.63
N HIS A 191 21.01 -18.02 21.62
CA HIS A 191 20.31 -17.50 22.79
C HIS A 191 19.84 -18.60 23.74
N ILE A 192 19.78 -19.86 23.28
CA ILE A 192 19.34 -21.02 24.06
C ILE A 192 20.56 -21.83 24.54
N ASP A 193 21.48 -22.14 23.61
CA ASP A 193 22.71 -22.89 23.84
C ASP A 193 23.80 -22.48 22.84
N LEU A 194 25.07 -22.84 23.04
CA LEU A 194 26.15 -22.48 22.10
C LEU A 194 25.96 -23.25 20.77
N PRO A 195 25.68 -22.60 19.63
CA PRO A 195 25.46 -23.31 18.37
C PRO A 195 26.81 -23.78 17.84
N VAL A 196 26.88 -25.07 17.60
CA VAL A 196 28.03 -25.70 16.95
C VAL A 196 27.75 -25.74 15.45
N LEU A 197 28.68 -25.23 14.65
CA LEU A 197 28.66 -25.41 13.21
C LEU A 197 29.10 -26.83 12.87
N ASP A 198 28.46 -27.48 11.91
CA ASP A 198 28.81 -28.85 11.49
C ASP A 198 30.10 -28.90 10.62
N ARG A 199 30.65 -27.74 10.26
CA ARG A 199 31.76 -27.59 9.31
C ARG A 199 32.88 -26.71 9.87
N GLY A 200 34.12 -27.05 9.53
CA GLY A 200 35.31 -26.28 9.91
C GLY A 200 35.55 -25.05 9.03
N LEU A 201 36.47 -24.17 9.43
CA LEU A 201 36.73 -22.89 8.72
C LEU A 201 37.15 -23.05 7.26
N ALA A 202 37.92 -24.07 6.91
CA ALA A 202 38.35 -24.30 5.53
C ALA A 202 37.15 -24.58 4.62
N GLN A 203 36.18 -25.34 5.11
CA GLN A 203 34.94 -25.65 4.38
C GLN A 203 34.03 -24.42 4.32
N LEU A 204 33.89 -23.67 5.43
CA LEU A 204 33.13 -22.41 5.45
C LEU A 204 33.74 -21.37 4.49
N ALA A 205 35.05 -21.42 4.25
CA ALA A 205 35.74 -20.52 3.32
C ALA A 205 35.31 -20.68 1.86
N GLU A 206 34.78 -21.85 1.48
CA GLU A 206 34.32 -22.14 0.13
C GLU A 206 32.99 -21.43 -0.20
N LYS A 207 32.21 -21.06 0.83
CA LYS A 207 30.86 -20.52 0.64
C LYS A 207 30.49 -19.43 1.65
N GLU A 208 30.33 -19.78 2.92
CA GLU A 208 29.78 -18.90 3.97
C GLU A 208 30.66 -17.68 4.27
N LEU A 209 31.99 -17.80 4.15
CA LEU A 209 32.91 -16.70 4.42
C LEU A 209 33.11 -15.75 3.23
N LEU A 210 32.63 -16.10 2.03
CA LEU A 210 32.84 -15.28 0.85
C LEU A 210 32.25 -13.86 1.02
N PRO A 211 30.98 -13.67 1.45
CA PRO A 211 30.44 -12.32 1.66
C PRO A 211 31.23 -11.49 2.68
N PHE A 212 31.73 -12.11 3.75
CA PHE A 212 32.55 -11.44 4.76
C PHE A 212 33.89 -10.98 4.20
N ARG A 213 34.58 -11.86 3.45
CA ARG A 213 35.87 -11.54 2.82
C ARG A 213 35.72 -10.40 1.83
N GLU A 214 34.69 -10.44 0.98
CA GLU A 214 34.44 -9.38 0.00
C GLU A 214 34.06 -8.05 0.68
N ALA A 215 33.29 -8.08 1.78
CA ALA A 215 33.00 -6.88 2.57
C ALA A 215 34.26 -6.26 3.20
N VAL A 216 35.19 -7.10 3.68
CA VAL A 216 36.50 -6.66 4.18
C VAL A 216 37.32 -6.00 3.07
N GLN A 217 37.42 -6.63 1.91
CA GLN A 217 38.16 -6.09 0.76
C GLN A 217 37.56 -4.77 0.26
N MET A 218 36.23 -4.64 0.27
CA MET A 218 35.53 -3.40 -0.07
C MET A 218 35.79 -2.28 0.95
N GLY A 219 36.16 -2.62 2.19
CA GLY A 219 36.46 -1.66 3.26
C GLY A 219 35.29 -1.36 4.19
N VAL A 220 34.51 -2.38 4.55
CA VAL A 220 33.52 -2.33 5.65
C VAL A 220 34.17 -1.84 6.95
N LYS A 221 33.47 -1.05 7.76
CA LYS A 221 34.05 -0.42 8.96
C LYS A 221 34.11 -1.34 10.17
N GLY A 222 33.23 -2.33 10.24
CA GLY A 222 33.29 -3.34 11.28
C GLY A 222 32.85 -4.73 10.85
N LEU A 223 33.22 -5.71 11.65
CA LEU A 223 32.69 -7.06 11.61
C LEU A 223 32.22 -7.45 13.01
N MET A 224 31.08 -8.14 13.09
CA MET A 224 30.62 -8.75 14.33
C MET A 224 30.90 -10.24 14.29
N VAL A 225 31.47 -10.76 15.37
CA VAL A 225 31.75 -12.19 15.56
C VAL A 225 30.65 -12.78 16.44
N GLY A 226 29.91 -13.74 15.90
CA GLY A 226 28.84 -14.43 16.61
C GLY A 226 29.38 -15.45 17.61
N HIS A 227 28.61 -15.72 18.67
CA HIS A 227 28.92 -16.77 19.65
C HIS A 227 28.62 -18.15 19.07
N LEU A 228 29.51 -18.63 18.20
CA LEU A 228 29.43 -19.91 17.50
C LEU A 228 30.63 -20.78 17.85
N ALA A 229 30.44 -22.09 17.94
CA ALA A 229 31.53 -23.07 18.05
C ALA A 229 31.81 -23.74 16.70
N LEU A 230 33.05 -24.18 16.51
CA LEU A 230 33.46 -24.97 15.35
C LEU A 230 33.57 -26.45 15.78
N PRO A 231 33.49 -27.43 14.87
CA PRO A 231 33.55 -28.86 15.23
C PRO A 231 34.81 -29.28 15.99
N ASP A 232 35.89 -28.50 15.89
CA ASP A 232 37.19 -28.79 16.47
C ASP A 232 37.33 -28.33 17.93
N SER A 233 36.39 -27.53 18.45
CA SER A 233 36.46 -27.02 19.80
C SER A 233 35.13 -26.45 20.29
N ASP A 234 34.79 -26.76 21.54
CA ASP A 234 33.69 -26.12 22.27
C ASP A 234 33.99 -24.66 22.66
N ARG A 235 35.19 -24.15 22.36
CA ARG A 235 35.55 -22.75 22.60
C ARG A 235 34.98 -21.86 21.49
N PRO A 236 34.08 -20.91 21.81
CA PRO A 236 33.44 -20.02 20.84
C PRO A 236 34.42 -19.18 20.03
N VAL A 237 34.06 -18.89 18.79
CA VAL A 237 34.86 -18.11 17.83
C VAL A 237 35.32 -16.75 18.38
N PRO A 238 34.50 -15.95 19.10
CA PRO A 238 34.96 -14.69 19.69
C PRO A 238 36.13 -14.83 20.65
N PHE A 239 36.39 -16.03 21.16
CA PHE A 239 37.48 -16.31 22.09
C PHE A 239 38.64 -17.09 21.45
N ARG A 240 38.59 -17.37 20.14
CA ARG A 240 39.58 -18.18 19.40
C ARG A 240 40.57 -17.31 18.63
N ARG A 241 41.80 -17.20 19.13
CA ARG A 241 42.89 -16.43 18.48
C ARG A 241 43.32 -17.04 17.14
N ASP A 242 43.28 -18.35 17.04
CA ASP A 242 43.54 -19.11 15.81
C ASP A 242 42.43 -18.93 14.74
N VAL A 243 41.33 -18.25 15.08
CA VAL A 243 40.26 -17.88 14.16
C VAL A 243 40.25 -16.38 13.91
N VAL A 244 39.96 -15.56 14.93
CA VAL A 244 39.76 -14.10 14.75
C VAL A 244 41.08 -13.42 14.37
N GLU A 245 42.14 -13.59 15.15
CA GLU A 245 43.45 -12.99 14.85
C GLU A 245 44.10 -13.62 13.62
N ALA A 246 44.06 -14.95 13.46
CA ALA A 246 44.70 -15.59 12.30
C ALA A 246 43.99 -15.28 10.97
N VAL A 247 42.66 -15.41 10.92
CA VAL A 247 41.90 -15.23 9.68
C VAL A 247 41.58 -13.76 9.45
N VAL A 248 40.86 -13.10 10.36
CA VAL A 248 40.35 -11.75 10.14
C VAL A 248 41.50 -10.73 10.14
N ARG A 249 42.42 -10.81 11.11
CA ARG A 249 43.51 -9.81 11.24
C ARG A 249 44.70 -10.06 10.33
N ARG A 250 45.16 -11.31 10.21
CA ARG A 250 46.38 -11.61 9.45
C ARG A 250 46.10 -11.99 8.01
N GLN A 251 45.24 -12.99 7.77
CA GLN A 251 44.95 -13.46 6.43
C GLN A 251 44.19 -12.42 5.60
N TRP A 252 43.10 -11.86 6.14
CA TRP A 252 42.29 -10.85 5.45
C TRP A 252 42.80 -9.41 5.64
N ARG A 253 43.80 -9.20 6.52
CA ARG A 253 44.40 -7.89 6.81
C ARG A 253 43.38 -6.83 7.22
N PHE A 254 42.30 -7.23 7.91
CA PHE A 254 41.20 -6.32 8.24
C PHE A 254 41.63 -5.21 9.22
N GLN A 255 41.52 -3.96 8.76
CA GLN A 255 41.88 -2.77 9.52
C GLN A 255 40.71 -2.15 10.31
N GLY A 256 39.48 -2.62 10.09
CA GLY A 256 38.29 -2.12 10.78
C GLY A 256 38.15 -2.66 12.20
N VAL A 257 37.01 -2.35 12.82
CA VAL A 257 36.71 -2.71 14.21
C VAL A 257 36.02 -4.07 14.28
N VAL A 258 36.51 -4.98 15.13
CA VAL A 258 35.85 -6.26 15.39
C VAL A 258 35.04 -6.15 16.67
N PHE A 259 33.73 -6.35 16.55
CA PHE A 259 32.78 -6.36 17.64
C PHE A 259 32.49 -7.81 18.05
N THR A 260 32.39 -8.07 19.35
CA THR A 260 31.70 -9.29 19.81
C THR A 260 30.20 -9.12 19.60
N ASP A 261 29.47 -10.23 19.45
CA ASP A 261 28.05 -10.25 19.80
C ASP A 261 27.87 -10.02 21.32
N ALA A 262 26.63 -9.84 21.78
CA ALA A 262 26.34 -9.47 23.17
C ALA A 262 26.89 -10.52 24.17
N LEU A 263 27.83 -10.10 25.03
CA LEU A 263 28.53 -11.01 25.96
C LEU A 263 27.62 -11.51 27.10
N GLU A 264 26.57 -10.77 27.44
CA GLU A 264 25.57 -11.20 28.43
C GLU A 264 24.61 -12.30 27.92
N MET A 265 24.72 -12.74 26.66
CA MET A 265 23.85 -13.78 26.11
C MET A 265 24.02 -15.15 26.79
N GLY A 266 22.88 -15.85 26.94
CA GLY A 266 22.66 -16.94 27.91
C GLY A 266 23.65 -18.11 27.89
N ALA A 267 24.12 -18.59 26.73
CA ALA A 267 25.09 -19.68 26.68
C ALA A 267 26.48 -19.26 27.21
N MET A 268 26.90 -18.02 26.94
CA MET A 268 28.21 -17.51 27.34
C MET A 268 28.31 -17.17 28.82
N ALA A 269 27.27 -16.52 29.36
CA ALA A 269 27.17 -16.19 30.78
C ALA A 269 27.22 -17.43 31.69
N ARG A 270 26.81 -18.60 31.20
CA ARG A 270 26.81 -19.87 31.96
C ARG A 270 28.17 -20.58 32.01
N HIS A 271 29.02 -20.40 31.00
CA HIS A 271 30.27 -21.17 30.87
C HIS A 271 31.53 -20.39 31.27
N PHE A 272 31.50 -19.05 31.27
CA PHE A 272 32.68 -18.21 31.56
C PHE A 272 32.32 -17.04 32.45
N SER A 273 33.18 -16.71 33.43
CA SER A 273 32.98 -15.49 34.22
C SER A 273 33.14 -14.23 33.36
N PRO A 274 32.39 -13.14 33.61
CA PRO A 274 32.38 -11.95 32.75
C PRO A 274 33.78 -11.37 32.46
N GLY A 275 34.64 -11.32 33.48
CA GLY A 275 36.02 -10.87 33.31
C GLY A 275 36.86 -11.79 32.42
N ARG A 276 36.69 -13.11 32.50
CA ARG A 276 37.41 -14.07 31.63
C ARG A 276 36.95 -13.97 30.18
N GLN A 277 35.66 -13.79 29.93
CA GLN A 277 35.13 -13.58 28.59
C GLN A 277 35.76 -12.35 27.93
N ALA A 278 35.77 -11.22 28.65
CA ALA A 278 36.34 -9.98 28.16
C ALA A 278 37.84 -10.12 27.80
N LEU A 279 38.62 -10.75 28.67
CA LEU A 279 40.04 -11.00 28.41
C LEU A 279 40.25 -11.91 27.20
N ALA A 280 39.50 -13.01 27.11
CA ALA A 280 39.61 -13.97 26.03
C ALA A 280 39.23 -13.35 24.67
N ALA A 281 38.22 -12.49 24.63
CA ALA A 281 37.82 -11.78 23.41
C ALA A 281 38.90 -10.81 22.90
N VAL A 282 39.49 -10.01 23.80
CA VAL A 282 40.57 -9.09 23.43
C VAL A 282 41.81 -9.87 22.96
N GLN A 283 42.14 -10.97 23.64
CA GLN A 283 43.24 -11.87 23.24
C GLN A 283 43.01 -12.53 21.87
N ALA A 284 41.75 -12.82 21.53
CA ALA A 284 41.39 -13.39 20.24
C ALA A 284 41.48 -12.36 19.10
N GLY A 285 41.41 -11.06 19.40
CA GLY A 285 41.53 -9.97 18.43
C GLY A 285 40.27 -9.12 18.25
N CYS A 286 39.27 -9.27 19.12
CA CYS A 286 38.11 -8.38 19.20
C CYS A 286 38.52 -7.02 19.80
N ASP A 287 37.94 -5.94 19.29
CA ASP A 287 38.24 -4.58 19.77
C ASP A 287 37.12 -4.03 20.67
N VAL A 288 35.85 -4.27 20.35
CA VAL A 288 34.70 -3.78 21.12
C VAL A 288 33.93 -4.96 21.71
N LEU A 289 33.77 -4.93 23.02
CA LEU A 289 33.03 -5.89 23.82
C LEU A 289 31.61 -5.38 24.03
N LEU A 290 30.67 -5.98 23.31
CA LEU A 290 29.27 -5.59 23.30
C LEU A 290 28.54 -6.17 24.52
N MET A 291 27.78 -5.33 25.22
CA MET A 291 26.91 -5.71 26.35
C MET A 291 27.62 -6.62 27.37
N PRO A 292 28.73 -6.17 27.98
CA PRO A 292 29.43 -6.94 29.00
C PRO A 292 28.57 -7.03 30.26
N GLU A 293 28.40 -8.25 30.76
CA GLU A 293 27.76 -8.48 32.06
C GLU A 293 28.61 -7.85 33.19
N HIS A 294 27.97 -7.20 34.16
CA HIS A 294 28.63 -6.55 35.29
C HIS A 294 29.78 -5.59 34.90
N LEU A 295 29.47 -4.54 34.15
CA LEU A 295 30.41 -3.53 33.65
C LEU A 295 31.52 -3.09 34.65
N PRO A 296 31.26 -2.76 35.93
CA PRO A 296 32.31 -2.37 36.88
C PRO A 296 33.38 -3.45 37.14
N LEU A 297 32.97 -4.72 37.14
CA LEU A 297 33.88 -5.86 37.34
C LEU A 297 34.75 -6.04 36.10
N VAL A 298 34.13 -6.07 34.92
CA VAL A 298 34.84 -6.25 33.64
C VAL A 298 35.87 -5.15 33.42
N HIS A 299 35.48 -3.89 33.67
CA HIS A 299 36.39 -2.74 33.56
C HIS A 299 37.59 -2.86 34.51
N ARG A 300 37.36 -3.24 35.77
CA ARG A 300 38.43 -3.46 36.75
C ARG A 300 39.41 -4.55 36.29
N VAL A 301 38.88 -5.71 35.91
CA VAL A 301 39.69 -6.87 35.46
C VAL A 301 40.54 -6.51 34.25
N LEU A 302 39.96 -5.85 33.25
CA LEU A 302 40.71 -5.36 32.08
C LEU A 302 41.80 -4.39 32.49
N SER A 303 41.48 -3.39 33.32
CA SER A 303 42.45 -2.37 33.75
C SER A 303 43.63 -2.96 34.52
N GLU A 304 43.37 -3.91 35.41
CA GLU A 304 44.41 -4.62 36.18
C GLU A 304 45.29 -5.48 35.27
N VAL A 305 44.70 -6.19 34.31
CA VAL A 305 45.46 -7.02 33.37
C VAL A 305 46.30 -6.16 32.43
N ILE A 306 45.76 -5.06 31.90
CA ILE A 306 46.51 -4.10 31.06
C ILE A 306 47.69 -3.49 31.84
N ALA A 307 47.55 -3.30 33.15
CA ALA A 307 48.63 -2.76 33.98
C ALA A 307 49.79 -3.76 34.18
N ARG A 308 49.49 -5.06 34.30
CA ARG A 308 50.47 -6.09 34.70
C ARG A 308 51.04 -6.92 33.54
N ASP A 309 50.32 -7.02 32.43
CA ASP A 309 50.71 -7.84 31.27
C ASP A 309 51.01 -6.93 30.06
N ALA A 310 52.30 -6.81 29.73
CA ALA A 310 52.77 -5.94 28.66
C ALA A 310 52.30 -6.38 27.26
N ASP A 311 52.09 -7.68 27.04
CA ASP A 311 51.65 -8.19 25.75
C ASP A 311 50.13 -7.99 25.59
N PHE A 312 49.37 -8.23 26.65
CA PHE A 312 47.94 -7.88 26.67
C PHE A 312 47.74 -6.37 26.51
N ARG A 313 48.57 -5.54 27.16
CA ARG A 313 48.55 -4.09 26.98
C ARG A 313 48.71 -3.68 25.52
N LYS A 314 49.71 -4.24 24.81
CA LYS A 314 49.90 -3.95 23.37
C LYS A 314 48.70 -4.37 22.53
N GLN A 315 48.02 -5.46 22.89
CA GLN A 315 46.80 -5.90 22.20
C GLN A 315 45.66 -4.89 22.42
N ALA A 316 45.43 -4.47 23.67
CA ALA A 316 44.44 -3.46 24.02
C ALA A 316 44.73 -2.11 23.33
N GLU A 317 45.99 -1.67 23.29
CA GLU A 317 46.40 -0.44 22.60
C GLU A 317 46.09 -0.49 21.09
N ARG A 318 46.34 -1.63 20.43
CA ARG A 318 46.00 -1.82 19.01
C ARG A 318 44.49 -1.77 18.78
N ALA A 319 43.71 -2.39 19.66
CA ALA A 319 42.25 -2.35 19.60
C ALA A 319 41.71 -0.92 19.76
N VAL A 320 42.19 -0.19 20.77
CA VAL A 320 41.80 1.21 21.00
C VAL A 320 42.23 2.12 19.85
N GLU A 321 43.39 1.88 19.24
CA GLU A 321 43.80 2.65 18.05
C GLU A 321 42.82 2.44 16.89
N ARG A 322 42.36 1.21 16.61
CA ARG A 322 41.32 0.96 15.58
C ARG A 322 40.00 1.65 15.90
N ILE A 323 39.56 1.59 17.16
CA ILE A 323 38.37 2.30 17.64
C ILE A 323 38.53 3.81 17.42
N PHE A 324 39.71 4.36 17.72
CA PHE A 324 40.01 5.79 17.53
C PHE A 324 40.06 6.17 16.05
N GLN A 325 40.57 5.30 15.18
CA GLN A 325 40.51 5.53 13.73
C GLN A 325 39.07 5.52 13.21
N LEU A 326 38.22 4.61 13.72
CA LEU A 326 36.79 4.61 13.40
C LEU A 326 36.12 5.90 13.86
N LYS A 327 36.35 6.34 15.10
CA LYS A 327 35.82 7.61 15.65
C LYS A 327 36.28 8.81 14.83
N LYS A 328 37.55 8.85 14.40
CA LYS A 328 38.08 9.90 13.50
C LYS A 328 37.37 9.88 12.15
N TRP A 329 37.15 8.70 11.57
CA TRP A 329 36.43 8.55 10.30
C TRP A 329 34.99 9.04 10.41
N LEU A 330 34.26 8.64 11.45
CA LEU A 330 32.89 9.08 11.72
C LEU A 330 32.79 10.59 11.93
N HIS A 331 33.73 11.19 12.67
CA HIS A 331 33.74 12.63 12.91
C HIS A 331 33.89 13.46 11.64
N ARG A 332 34.67 12.99 10.65
CA ARG A 332 34.80 13.67 9.34
C ARG A 332 33.48 13.73 8.56
N HIS A 333 32.56 12.83 8.86
CA HIS A 333 31.27 12.73 8.19
C HIS A 333 30.12 13.31 9.02
N GLN A 334 30.36 13.91 10.20
CA GLN A 334 29.28 14.49 11.02
C GLN A 334 28.61 15.68 10.33
N PRO A 335 27.27 15.77 10.30
CA PRO A 335 26.59 16.97 9.82
C PRO A 335 26.58 18.05 10.92
N VAL A 336 26.49 19.31 10.50
CA VAL A 336 26.30 20.49 11.37
C VAL A 336 25.07 20.27 12.27
N GLN A 337 25.22 20.64 13.55
CA GLN A 337 24.20 20.51 14.60
C GLN A 337 22.83 20.96 14.10
N SER A 338 21.81 20.11 14.32
CA SER A 338 20.45 20.38 13.87
C SER A 338 19.48 20.13 15.03
N HIS A 339 18.56 21.07 15.25
CA HIS A 339 17.57 21.06 16.32
C HIS A 339 16.77 19.75 16.36
N PRO A 340 16.43 19.18 17.53
CA PRO A 340 15.65 17.93 17.65
C PRO A 340 14.36 17.85 16.81
N LEU A 341 13.71 18.99 16.54
CA LEU A 341 12.49 19.05 15.72
C LEU A 341 12.73 18.73 14.24
N ARG A 342 13.98 18.80 13.76
CA ARG A 342 14.32 18.39 12.39
C ARG A 342 14.23 16.88 12.17
N VAL A 343 14.24 16.07 13.24
CA VAL A 343 14.03 14.62 13.16
C VAL A 343 12.69 14.31 12.47
N TYR A 344 11.64 15.07 12.80
CA TYR A 344 10.30 14.89 12.21
C TYR A 344 10.19 15.27 10.72
N LYS A 345 11.16 15.99 10.17
CA LYS A 345 11.20 16.31 8.73
C LYS A 345 11.78 15.18 7.89
N VAL A 346 12.50 14.24 8.52
CA VAL A 346 13.25 13.18 7.84
C VAL A 346 12.66 11.81 8.15
N VAL A 347 12.29 11.56 9.41
CA VAL A 347 11.77 10.28 9.88
C VAL A 347 10.33 10.07 9.42
N GLU A 348 10.05 8.90 8.84
CA GLU A 348 8.74 8.50 8.30
C GLU A 348 8.20 9.47 7.23
N HIS A 349 9.09 10.09 6.46
CA HIS A 349 8.66 10.88 5.32
C HIS A 349 7.80 9.99 4.37
N PRO A 350 6.66 10.46 3.83
CA PRO A 350 5.78 9.63 3.00
C PRO A 350 6.48 8.92 1.84
N ASN A 351 7.48 9.56 1.22
CA ASN A 351 8.30 8.96 0.17
C ASN A 351 9.16 7.78 0.66
N HIS A 352 9.63 7.79 1.92
CA HIS A 352 10.39 6.70 2.51
C HIS A 352 9.49 5.47 2.74
N VAL A 353 8.30 5.70 3.30
CA VAL A 353 7.27 4.65 3.45
C VAL A 353 6.84 4.11 2.09
N GLY A 354 6.69 4.99 1.09
CA GLY A 354 6.40 4.62 -0.30
C GLY A 354 7.48 3.72 -0.91
N LEU A 355 8.76 3.95 -0.61
CA LEU A 355 9.85 3.07 -1.04
C LEU A 355 9.77 1.69 -0.38
N ALA A 356 9.49 1.61 0.93
CA ALA A 356 9.31 0.33 1.61
C ALA A 356 8.17 -0.50 0.97
N ASN A 357 7.08 0.16 0.56
CA ASN A 357 6.00 -0.46 -0.22
C ASN A 357 6.50 -0.99 -1.57
N ARG A 358 7.27 -0.21 -2.33
CA ARG A 358 7.83 -0.67 -3.63
C ARG A 358 8.73 -1.89 -3.48
N VAL A 359 9.57 -1.93 -2.44
CA VAL A 359 10.42 -3.10 -2.12
C VAL A 359 9.54 -4.32 -1.87
N ALA A 360 8.53 -4.19 -1.01
CA ALA A 360 7.62 -5.29 -0.70
C ALA A 360 6.84 -5.78 -1.93
N GLU A 361 6.32 -4.88 -2.76
CA GLU A 361 5.60 -5.19 -3.99
C GLU A 361 6.49 -5.92 -5.01
N ARG A 362 7.74 -5.46 -5.19
CA ARG A 362 8.70 -6.11 -6.09
C ARG A 362 9.16 -7.48 -5.59
N ALA A 363 9.14 -7.69 -4.27
CA ALA A 363 9.57 -8.93 -3.63
C ALA A 363 8.53 -10.05 -3.69
N VAL A 364 7.24 -9.73 -3.85
CA VAL A 364 6.18 -10.76 -3.88
C VAL A 364 6.52 -11.80 -4.94
N THR A 365 6.53 -13.07 -4.54
CA THR A 365 6.85 -14.20 -5.42
C THR A 365 5.69 -15.19 -5.41
N ALA A 366 5.19 -15.52 -6.59
CA ALA A 366 4.20 -16.58 -6.75
C ALA A 366 4.90 -17.90 -7.04
N VAL A 367 4.51 -18.95 -6.31
CA VAL A 367 5.02 -20.32 -6.50
C VAL A 367 3.98 -21.29 -7.05
N HIS A 368 2.72 -20.88 -7.03
CA HIS A 368 1.61 -21.62 -7.61
C HIS A 368 0.52 -20.66 -8.11
N GLN A 369 -0.12 -21.00 -9.23
CA GLN A 369 -1.26 -20.31 -9.82
C GLN A 369 -2.12 -21.34 -10.57
N SER A 370 -3.42 -21.40 -10.28
CA SER A 370 -4.38 -22.15 -11.09
C SER A 370 -4.87 -21.32 -12.28
N PRO A 371 -5.46 -21.95 -13.32
CA PRO A 371 -6.08 -21.22 -14.44
C PRO A 371 -7.19 -20.24 -14.02
N ASP A 372 -7.83 -20.48 -12.87
CA ASP A 372 -8.91 -19.64 -12.34
C ASP A 372 -8.41 -18.37 -11.62
N PHE A 373 -7.10 -18.16 -11.54
CA PHE A 373 -6.48 -16.94 -11.01
C PHE A 373 -5.85 -16.14 -12.18
N PRO A 374 -5.98 -14.80 -12.25
CA PRO A 374 -6.50 -13.87 -11.24
C PRO A 374 -8.00 -13.98 -11.00
N LEU A 375 -8.43 -13.70 -9.76
CA LEU A 375 -9.83 -13.76 -9.36
C LEU A 375 -10.69 -12.73 -10.13
N ASN A 376 -11.93 -13.08 -10.44
CA ASN A 376 -12.95 -12.09 -10.80
C ASN A 376 -13.40 -11.31 -9.55
N LEU A 377 -12.61 -10.32 -9.12
CA LEU A 377 -12.86 -9.56 -7.90
C LEU A 377 -14.28 -8.95 -7.78
N PRO A 378 -14.91 -8.40 -8.85
CA PRO A 378 -16.30 -7.98 -8.78
C PRO A 378 -17.27 -9.06 -8.27
N ALA A 379 -17.00 -10.34 -8.53
CA ALA A 379 -17.82 -11.46 -8.05
C ALA A 379 -17.54 -11.84 -6.58
N VAL A 380 -16.45 -11.38 -5.99
CA VAL A 380 -16.07 -11.69 -4.60
C VAL A 380 -16.74 -10.70 -3.64
N GLN A 381 -17.62 -11.21 -2.77
CA GLN A 381 -18.40 -10.40 -1.82
C GLN A 381 -18.05 -10.73 -0.37
N ALA A 382 -17.87 -12.02 -0.07
CA ALA A 382 -17.69 -12.52 1.29
C ALA A 382 -16.39 -13.32 1.41
N VAL A 383 -15.50 -12.85 2.28
CA VAL A 383 -14.16 -13.40 2.48
C VAL A 383 -14.02 -14.01 3.87
N ALA A 384 -13.56 -15.25 3.93
CA ALA A 384 -13.03 -15.86 5.14
C ALA A 384 -11.51 -15.62 5.19
N HIS A 385 -11.04 -14.89 6.21
CA HIS A 385 -9.61 -14.66 6.42
C HIS A 385 -9.09 -15.55 7.56
N LEU A 386 -8.42 -16.64 7.21
CA LEU A 386 -7.86 -17.57 8.20
C LEU A 386 -6.39 -17.26 8.39
N ILE A 387 -6.01 -16.89 9.61
CA ILE A 387 -4.64 -16.56 9.96
C ILE A 387 -4.07 -17.66 10.84
N PHE A 388 -3.03 -18.32 10.37
CA PHE A 388 -2.28 -19.30 11.14
C PHE A 388 -0.96 -18.70 11.61
N THR A 389 -0.69 -18.85 12.90
CA THR A 389 0.52 -18.34 13.54
C THR A 389 1.14 -19.41 14.41
N GLU A 390 2.36 -19.14 14.82
CA GLU A 390 3.00 -19.80 15.95
C GLU A 390 2.23 -19.56 17.27
N THR A 391 2.37 -20.48 18.23
CA THR A 391 1.71 -20.41 19.55
C THR A 391 2.71 -19.98 20.65
N PRO A 392 2.38 -19.00 21.51
CA PRO A 392 1.18 -18.15 21.45
C PRO A 392 1.21 -17.15 20.28
N PRO A 393 0.03 -16.78 19.74
CA PRO A 393 -0.06 -15.84 18.64
C PRO A 393 0.53 -14.47 19.02
N PRO A 394 1.01 -13.67 18.04
CA PRO A 394 1.28 -12.26 18.28
C PRO A 394 -0.03 -11.55 18.68
N GLU A 395 0.08 -10.39 19.33
CA GLU A 395 -1.08 -9.62 19.79
C GLU A 395 -1.97 -9.14 18.62
N HIS A 396 -1.35 -8.68 17.54
CA HIS A 396 -2.05 -8.15 16.36
C HIS A 396 -1.50 -8.75 15.05
N PRO A 397 -1.73 -10.05 14.77
CA PRO A 397 -1.23 -10.67 13.55
C PRO A 397 -1.91 -10.06 12.33
N LEU A 398 -1.09 -9.63 11.37
CA LEU A 398 -1.54 -9.17 10.05
C LEU A 398 -2.65 -8.10 10.09
N GLN A 399 -2.58 -7.19 11.07
CA GLN A 399 -3.60 -6.16 11.28
C GLN A 399 -3.87 -5.32 10.01
N GLN A 400 -2.85 -4.84 9.32
CA GLN A 400 -3.05 -4.01 8.12
C GLN A 400 -3.70 -4.80 6.97
N LEU A 401 -3.37 -6.08 6.81
CA LEU A 401 -4.04 -6.92 5.82
C LEU A 401 -5.52 -7.07 6.18
N ARG A 402 -5.85 -7.34 7.44
CA ARG A 402 -7.24 -7.46 7.91
C ARG A 402 -8.04 -6.18 7.64
N GLU A 403 -7.49 -5.03 7.99
CA GLU A 403 -8.11 -3.73 7.76
C GLU A 403 -8.34 -3.47 6.26
N LYS A 404 -7.37 -3.81 5.41
CA LYS A 404 -7.52 -3.69 3.95
C LYS A 404 -8.59 -4.62 3.40
N LEU A 405 -8.65 -5.87 3.86
CA LEU A 405 -9.70 -6.81 3.46
C LEU A 405 -11.07 -6.29 3.89
N GLN A 406 -11.23 -5.86 5.15
CA GLN A 406 -12.49 -5.34 5.70
C GLN A 406 -12.94 -4.04 5.02
N GLY A 407 -12.00 -3.18 4.63
CA GLY A 407 -12.30 -1.96 3.88
C GLY A 407 -12.65 -2.21 2.41
N PHE A 408 -12.26 -3.37 1.85
CA PHE A 408 -12.41 -3.66 0.43
C PHE A 408 -13.53 -4.66 0.10
N PHE A 409 -13.81 -5.66 0.93
CA PHE A 409 -14.87 -6.64 0.67
C PHE A 409 -16.11 -6.37 1.51
N ASP A 410 -17.29 -6.72 1.01
CA ASP A 410 -18.57 -6.40 1.65
C ASP A 410 -18.72 -7.10 3.01
N ALA A 411 -18.24 -8.35 3.10
CA ALA A 411 -18.17 -9.10 4.35
C ALA A 411 -16.81 -9.78 4.50
N VAL A 412 -16.16 -9.59 5.65
CA VAL A 412 -14.91 -10.28 6.00
C VAL A 412 -15.01 -10.85 7.39
N GLU A 413 -14.83 -12.16 7.50
CA GLU A 413 -14.79 -12.85 8.79
C GLU A 413 -13.39 -13.42 9.01
N THR A 414 -12.71 -12.91 10.04
CA THR A 414 -11.35 -13.33 10.38
C THR A 414 -11.35 -14.33 11.52
N ARG A 415 -10.49 -15.34 11.44
CA ARG A 415 -10.16 -16.27 12.55
C ARG A 415 -8.65 -16.45 12.66
N ILE A 416 -8.15 -16.51 13.90
CA ILE A 416 -6.73 -16.75 14.20
C ILE A 416 -6.62 -18.15 14.79
N ASN A 417 -5.78 -18.99 14.18
CA ASN A 417 -5.62 -20.41 14.50
C ASN A 417 -6.98 -21.14 14.66
N PRO A 418 -7.90 -21.04 13.69
CA PRO A 418 -9.20 -21.68 13.79
C PRO A 418 -9.06 -23.20 13.91
N THR A 419 -9.92 -23.78 14.72
CA THR A 419 -10.14 -25.23 14.74
C THR A 419 -10.92 -25.69 13.50
N SER A 420 -10.88 -26.99 13.23
CA SER A 420 -11.71 -27.62 12.21
C SER A 420 -13.21 -27.32 12.40
N THR A 421 -13.72 -27.30 13.64
CA THR A 421 -15.13 -27.02 13.94
C THR A 421 -15.52 -25.57 13.61
N GLU A 422 -14.66 -24.62 13.98
CA GLU A 422 -14.88 -23.20 13.64
C GLU A 422 -14.84 -22.99 12.13
N THR A 423 -13.90 -23.67 11.44
CA THR A 423 -13.80 -23.65 9.98
C THR A 423 -15.06 -24.23 9.34
N GLU A 424 -15.58 -25.37 9.83
CA GLU A 424 -16.80 -25.97 9.31
C GLU A 424 -18.00 -25.02 9.39
N THR A 425 -18.11 -24.31 10.51
CA THR A 425 -19.16 -23.31 10.71
C THR A 425 -19.01 -22.14 9.73
N LEU A 426 -17.77 -21.73 9.47
CA LEU A 426 -17.46 -20.62 8.58
C LEU A 426 -17.75 -20.93 7.11
N ILE A 427 -17.34 -22.11 6.62
CA ILE A 427 -17.55 -22.49 5.21
C ILE A 427 -19.01 -22.83 4.87
N LYS A 428 -19.87 -23.02 5.89
CA LYS A 428 -21.33 -23.14 5.70
C LYS A 428 -22.03 -21.79 5.47
N LYS A 429 -21.35 -20.68 5.76
CA LYS A 429 -21.82 -19.32 5.42
C LYS A 429 -21.59 -19.06 3.91
N PRO A 430 -22.21 -18.03 3.31
CA PRO A 430 -22.03 -17.71 1.88
C PRO A 430 -20.67 -17.07 1.58
N VAL A 431 -19.56 -17.69 2.02
CA VAL A 431 -18.19 -17.29 1.72
C VAL A 431 -17.84 -17.72 0.30
N ASN A 432 -17.29 -16.82 -0.51
CA ASN A 432 -16.89 -17.11 -1.88
C ASN A 432 -15.39 -16.89 -2.17
N LEU A 433 -14.62 -16.55 -1.15
CA LEU A 433 -13.15 -16.57 -1.18
C LEU A 433 -12.60 -16.89 0.22
N VAL A 434 -11.60 -17.76 0.28
CA VAL A 434 -10.78 -17.96 1.48
C VAL A 434 -9.39 -17.34 1.26
N VAL A 435 -9.00 -16.43 2.16
CA VAL A 435 -7.62 -15.94 2.27
C VAL A 435 -6.95 -16.71 3.38
N PHE A 436 -6.02 -17.59 3.03
CA PHE A 436 -5.29 -18.45 3.97
C PHE A 436 -3.92 -17.84 4.24
N SER A 437 -3.79 -17.11 5.34
CA SER A 437 -2.54 -16.43 5.71
C SER A 437 -1.73 -17.24 6.71
N VAL A 438 -0.45 -17.47 6.42
CA VAL A 438 0.49 -18.09 7.36
C VAL A 438 1.47 -17.02 7.82
N TYR A 439 1.61 -16.84 9.12
CA TYR A 439 2.47 -15.85 9.74
C TYR A 439 3.55 -16.57 10.56
N VAL A 440 4.80 -16.45 10.11
CA VAL A 440 5.97 -17.00 10.79
C VAL A 440 6.87 -15.88 11.28
N ARG A 441 7.19 -15.86 12.57
CA ARG A 441 8.18 -14.92 13.11
C ARG A 441 9.57 -15.52 13.05
N THR A 442 10.55 -14.62 12.98
CA THR A 442 11.93 -14.95 13.33
C THR A 442 12.16 -14.36 14.72
N ARG A 443 12.35 -15.20 15.74
CA ARG A 443 12.67 -14.76 17.10
C ARG A 443 13.80 -15.60 17.67
N ALA A 444 14.71 -14.92 18.37
CA ALA A 444 15.63 -15.54 19.29
C ALA A 444 14.88 -16.11 20.50
N ALA A 445 15.29 -17.28 20.96
CA ALA A 445 14.78 -18.05 22.08
C ALA A 445 13.28 -18.41 21.96
N ASN A 446 13.01 -19.54 21.28
CA ASN A 446 11.89 -20.48 21.42
C ASN A 446 11.37 -20.92 20.04
N LEU A 447 11.60 -22.19 19.69
CA LEU A 447 11.03 -22.85 18.51
C LEU A 447 9.51 -23.00 18.66
N GLN A 448 8.76 -21.95 18.32
CA GLN A 448 7.30 -22.05 18.28
C GLN A 448 6.89 -22.81 17.02
N ARG A 449 6.13 -23.89 17.19
CA ARG A 449 5.70 -24.74 16.07
C ARG A 449 4.44 -24.15 15.43
N LEU A 450 4.40 -24.17 14.10
CA LEU A 450 3.18 -23.93 13.36
C LEU A 450 2.22 -25.13 13.54
N PRO A 451 0.90 -24.91 13.54
CA PRO A 451 -0.08 -25.99 13.63
C PRO A 451 -0.25 -26.73 12.28
N GLY A 452 0.85 -27.29 11.72
CA GLY A 452 0.91 -27.92 10.39
C GLY A 452 -0.21 -28.90 10.06
N LYS A 453 -0.48 -29.82 11.00
CA LYS A 453 -1.53 -30.84 10.87
C LYS A 453 -2.93 -30.21 10.81
N GLU A 454 -3.20 -29.22 11.66
CA GLU A 454 -4.50 -28.55 11.69
C GLU A 454 -4.70 -27.66 10.45
N MET A 455 -3.67 -26.93 10.03
CA MET A 455 -3.66 -26.17 8.77
C MET A 455 -4.03 -27.06 7.58
N SER A 456 -3.37 -28.22 7.45
CA SER A 456 -3.63 -29.17 6.37
C SER A 456 -5.03 -29.79 6.43
N ARG A 457 -5.60 -29.95 7.64
CA ARG A 457 -6.97 -30.43 7.84
C ARG A 457 -7.99 -29.37 7.43
N VAL A 458 -7.85 -28.15 7.94
CA VAL A 458 -8.68 -26.98 7.62
C VAL A 458 -8.67 -26.70 6.12
N TYR A 459 -7.48 -26.72 5.50
CA TYR A 459 -7.35 -26.51 4.06
C TYR A 459 -8.12 -27.55 3.24
N ARG A 460 -8.02 -28.85 3.58
CA ARG A 460 -8.79 -29.90 2.90
C ARG A 460 -10.30 -29.72 3.03
N MET A 461 -10.79 -29.17 4.14
CA MET A 461 -12.22 -28.86 4.30
C MET A 461 -12.65 -27.74 3.34
N ILE A 462 -11.85 -26.69 3.22
CA ILE A 462 -12.08 -25.59 2.28
C ILE A 462 -12.09 -26.10 0.84
N ALA A 463 -11.09 -26.91 0.46
CA ALA A 463 -10.99 -27.45 -0.90
C ALA A 463 -12.19 -28.35 -1.24
N ARG A 464 -12.67 -29.19 -0.29
CA ARG A 464 -13.88 -30.02 -0.47
C ARG A 464 -15.15 -29.21 -0.62
N ALA A 465 -15.21 -28.02 -0.02
CA ALA A 465 -16.34 -27.10 -0.19
C ALA A 465 -16.32 -26.38 -1.55
N GLY A 466 -15.26 -26.54 -2.37
CA GLY A 466 -15.14 -25.90 -3.67
C GLY A 466 -14.93 -24.38 -3.61
N ILE A 467 -14.53 -23.84 -2.45
CA ILE A 467 -14.31 -22.40 -2.27
C ILE A 467 -12.88 -22.07 -2.73
N PRO A 468 -12.69 -21.10 -3.65
CA PRO A 468 -11.36 -20.64 -4.05
C PRO A 468 -10.54 -20.19 -2.84
N CYS A 469 -9.30 -20.67 -2.76
CA CYS A 469 -8.39 -20.39 -1.65
C CYS A 469 -7.09 -19.78 -2.17
N VAL A 470 -6.70 -18.62 -1.64
CA VAL A 470 -5.40 -17.99 -1.93
C VAL A 470 -4.53 -18.01 -0.68
N VAL A 471 -3.31 -18.54 -0.81
CA VAL A 471 -2.35 -18.64 0.29
C VAL A 471 -1.40 -17.45 0.29
N LEU A 472 -1.31 -16.77 1.44
CA LEU A 472 -0.39 -15.66 1.70
C LEU A 472 0.59 -16.06 2.80
N PHE A 473 1.83 -16.37 2.45
CA PHE A 473 2.83 -16.88 3.38
C PHE A 473 3.85 -15.79 3.77
N PHE A 474 3.79 -15.35 5.02
CA PHE A 474 4.62 -14.28 5.58
C PHE A 474 5.75 -14.86 6.45
N GLY A 475 6.95 -14.30 6.30
CA GLY A 475 8.13 -14.71 7.07
C GLY A 475 8.94 -15.80 6.36
N ASN A 476 9.40 -16.80 7.11
CA ASN A 476 10.35 -17.82 6.68
C ASN A 476 9.77 -18.79 5.63
N PRO A 477 10.21 -18.71 4.35
CA PRO A 477 9.66 -19.55 3.29
C PRO A 477 10.04 -21.04 3.42
N ASN A 478 11.08 -21.41 4.19
CA ASN A 478 11.45 -22.83 4.33
C ASN A 478 10.41 -23.64 5.12
N ARG A 479 9.53 -22.95 5.87
CA ARG A 479 8.46 -23.60 6.64
C ARG A 479 7.23 -23.99 5.82
N VAL A 480 7.21 -23.71 4.52
CA VAL A 480 6.12 -24.16 3.63
C VAL A 480 5.95 -25.69 3.64
N ALA A 481 7.04 -26.43 3.88
CA ALA A 481 7.03 -27.89 3.94
C ALA A 481 6.24 -28.46 5.13
N GLU A 482 5.94 -27.64 6.15
CA GLU A 482 5.14 -28.07 7.31
C GLU A 482 3.63 -28.15 6.98
N ILE A 483 3.22 -27.78 5.76
CA ILE A 483 1.82 -27.68 5.34
C ILE A 483 1.59 -28.53 4.08
N GLN A 484 0.56 -29.37 4.11
CA GLN A 484 0.10 -30.11 2.94
C GLN A 484 -1.10 -29.40 2.33
N LEU A 485 -0.95 -28.94 1.09
CA LEU A 485 -1.98 -28.24 0.33
C LEU A 485 -2.36 -29.07 -0.89
N ASP A 486 -3.32 -29.98 -0.70
CA ASP A 486 -3.81 -30.88 -1.74
C ASP A 486 -5.36 -30.84 -1.78
N PRO A 487 -5.98 -30.47 -2.91
CA PRO A 487 -5.36 -29.99 -4.16
C PRO A 487 -4.64 -28.64 -3.99
N PRO A 488 -3.76 -28.23 -4.92
CA PRO A 488 -3.10 -26.92 -4.87
C PRO A 488 -4.08 -25.72 -4.81
N PRO A 489 -3.71 -24.60 -4.16
CA PRO A 489 -4.59 -23.44 -4.01
C PRO A 489 -4.74 -22.66 -5.32
N ALA A 490 -5.71 -21.74 -5.40
CA ALA A 490 -5.87 -20.88 -6.58
C ALA A 490 -4.60 -20.03 -6.86
N ALA A 491 -3.96 -19.54 -5.80
CA ALA A 491 -2.63 -18.96 -5.88
C ALA A 491 -1.87 -19.13 -4.55
N PHE A 492 -0.54 -19.18 -4.61
CA PHE A 492 0.34 -19.21 -3.45
C PHE A 492 1.41 -18.12 -3.59
N PHE A 493 1.40 -17.16 -2.65
CA PHE A 493 2.38 -16.08 -2.58
C PHE A 493 3.32 -16.20 -1.37
N LEU A 494 4.60 -15.93 -1.59
CA LEU A 494 5.62 -15.74 -0.57
C LEU A 494 5.91 -14.23 -0.40
N LEU A 495 5.89 -13.76 0.85
CA LEU A 495 5.98 -12.34 1.19
C LEU A 495 7.26 -11.96 1.95
N TYR A 496 8.04 -12.95 2.42
CA TYR A 496 9.38 -12.85 3.04
C TYR A 496 9.51 -11.95 4.27
N SER A 497 8.41 -11.34 4.71
CA SER A 497 8.34 -10.42 5.83
C SER A 497 6.88 -10.20 6.19
N TYR A 498 6.62 -9.72 7.41
CA TYR A 498 5.29 -9.49 7.95
C TYR A 498 5.02 -8.02 8.31
N VAL A 499 5.89 -7.11 7.88
CA VAL A 499 5.74 -5.66 8.11
C VAL A 499 4.55 -5.10 7.33
N ALA A 500 4.11 -3.90 7.72
CA ALA A 500 3.06 -3.12 7.05
C ALA A 500 3.15 -3.16 5.51
N ALA A 501 4.33 -2.84 4.97
CA ALA A 501 4.57 -2.84 3.53
C ALA A 501 4.32 -4.21 2.87
N SER A 502 4.74 -5.31 3.51
CA SER A 502 4.50 -6.68 3.01
C SER A 502 3.03 -7.07 3.07
N GLN A 503 2.29 -6.62 4.10
CA GLN A 503 0.84 -6.85 4.19
C GLN A 503 0.07 -6.08 3.10
N GLN A 504 0.48 -4.84 2.81
CA GLN A 504 -0.06 -4.08 1.70
C GLN A 504 0.25 -4.72 0.35
N ALA A 505 1.49 -5.17 0.14
CA ALA A 505 1.88 -5.88 -1.09
C ALA A 505 1.09 -7.19 -1.25
N ALA A 506 0.86 -7.93 -0.17
CA ALA A 506 0.06 -9.15 -0.18
C ALA A 506 -1.39 -8.90 -0.59
N PHE A 507 -2.02 -7.84 -0.05
CA PHE A 507 -3.36 -7.43 -0.47
C PHE A 507 -3.40 -7.08 -1.97
N LYS A 508 -2.43 -6.30 -2.45
CA LYS A 508 -2.35 -5.94 -3.87
C LYS A 508 -2.13 -7.16 -4.76
N ALA A 509 -1.30 -8.12 -4.36
CA ALA A 509 -1.06 -9.35 -5.09
C ALA A 509 -2.30 -10.28 -5.11
N LEU A 510 -2.99 -10.43 -3.98
CA LEU A 510 -4.27 -11.13 -3.88
C LEU A 510 -5.29 -10.59 -4.89
N CYS A 511 -5.38 -9.26 -4.98
CA CYS A 511 -6.26 -8.56 -5.91
C CYS A 511 -5.68 -8.43 -7.34
N SER A 512 -4.48 -8.94 -7.60
CA SER A 512 -3.74 -8.76 -8.85
C SER A 512 -3.57 -7.29 -9.28
N PHE A 513 -3.58 -6.35 -8.33
CA PHE A 513 -3.40 -4.92 -8.58
C PHE A 513 -1.96 -4.51 -8.91
N ILE A 514 -1.02 -5.43 -8.70
CA ILE A 514 0.39 -5.29 -9.06
C ILE A 514 0.83 -6.51 -9.85
N PRO A 515 1.83 -6.38 -10.74
CA PRO A 515 2.45 -7.53 -11.34
C PRO A 515 3.28 -8.27 -10.28
N VAL A 516 3.19 -9.60 -10.26
CA VAL A 516 4.01 -10.44 -9.37
C VAL A 516 5.16 -11.00 -10.21
N LYS A 517 6.37 -10.59 -9.86
CA LYS A 517 7.60 -10.87 -10.62
C LYS A 517 8.81 -11.17 -9.74
N GLY A 518 8.60 -11.34 -8.43
CA GLY A 518 9.67 -11.75 -7.51
C GLY A 518 10.19 -13.14 -7.88
N ARG A 519 11.38 -13.46 -7.39
CA ARG A 519 12.03 -14.75 -7.61
C ARG A 519 12.46 -15.37 -6.30
N LEU A 520 12.36 -16.69 -6.19
CA LEU A 520 12.79 -17.44 -5.01
C LEU A 520 14.27 -17.16 -4.68
N PRO A 521 14.56 -16.54 -3.52
CA PRO A 521 15.94 -16.29 -3.08
C PRO A 521 16.55 -17.48 -2.31
N VAL A 522 15.76 -18.54 -2.13
CA VAL A 522 16.12 -19.81 -1.47
C VAL A 522 15.60 -20.98 -2.28
N GLN A 523 16.12 -22.18 -2.04
CA GLN A 523 15.59 -23.40 -2.64
C GLN A 523 14.46 -23.96 -1.78
N LEU A 524 13.30 -24.22 -2.40
CA LEU A 524 12.13 -24.80 -1.74
C LEU A 524 11.83 -26.20 -2.30
N PRO A 525 11.21 -27.09 -1.50
CA PRO A 525 10.80 -28.41 -1.98
C PRO A 525 9.62 -28.33 -2.95
N GLU A 526 9.41 -29.40 -3.71
CA GLU A 526 8.18 -29.62 -4.47
C GLU A 526 6.93 -29.55 -3.56
N PRO A 527 5.80 -28.97 -4.01
CA PRO A 527 5.57 -28.31 -5.31
C PRO A 527 5.98 -26.82 -5.37
N PHE A 528 6.60 -26.27 -4.32
CA PHE A 528 6.82 -24.82 -4.15
C PHE A 528 8.11 -24.26 -4.79
N HIS A 529 8.74 -25.02 -5.67
CA HIS A 529 10.09 -24.71 -6.19
C HIS A 529 10.09 -23.81 -7.44
N ARG A 530 8.92 -23.45 -7.99
CA ARG A 530 8.79 -22.72 -9.26
C ARG A 530 8.54 -21.23 -9.03
N ASN A 531 9.00 -20.41 -9.96
CA ASN A 531 8.65 -18.99 -10.05
C ASN A 531 7.55 -18.81 -11.09
N ILE A 532 6.48 -18.10 -10.73
CA ILE A 532 5.37 -17.78 -11.63
C ILE A 532 5.26 -16.26 -11.75
N ASP A 533 5.15 -15.78 -12.99
CA ASP A 533 4.82 -14.39 -13.26
C ASP A 533 3.30 -14.23 -13.35
N ILE A 534 2.75 -13.30 -12.56
CA ILE A 534 1.34 -12.94 -12.62
C ILE A 534 1.22 -11.52 -13.16
N ALA A 535 0.44 -11.35 -14.22
CA ALA A 535 0.14 -10.06 -14.79
C ALA A 535 -0.77 -9.23 -13.86
N GLN A 536 -0.61 -7.91 -13.89
CA GLN A 536 -1.53 -7.03 -13.18
C GLN A 536 -2.90 -7.00 -13.89
N ASN A 537 -3.97 -6.90 -13.11
CA ASN A 537 -5.28 -6.51 -13.56
C ASN A 537 -5.60 -5.11 -13.00
N ALA A 538 -5.56 -4.10 -13.88
CA ALA A 538 -5.77 -2.72 -13.49
C ALA A 538 -7.26 -2.38 -13.26
N TYR A 539 -8.21 -3.23 -13.66
CA TYR A 539 -9.65 -2.94 -13.60
C TYR A 539 -9.98 -1.54 -14.17
N GLN A 540 -9.41 -1.23 -15.34
CA GLN A 540 -9.62 0.03 -16.03
C GLN A 540 -9.93 -0.25 -17.50
N LEU A 541 -10.53 0.73 -18.18
CA LEU A 541 -10.77 0.62 -19.61
C LEU A 541 -9.45 0.51 -20.36
N THR A 542 -9.36 -0.47 -21.26
CA THR A 542 -8.20 -0.68 -22.13
C THR A 542 -8.60 -0.43 -23.58
N HIS A 543 -7.73 0.22 -24.36
CA HIS A 543 -7.94 0.43 -25.79
C HIS A 543 -7.05 -0.56 -26.57
N PRO A 544 -7.56 -1.73 -26.98
CA PRO A 544 -6.79 -2.65 -27.80
C PRO A 544 -6.51 -2.03 -29.19
N GLU A 545 -5.37 -2.37 -29.79
CA GLU A 545 -5.06 -1.97 -31.18
C GLU A 545 -6.08 -2.54 -32.17
N SER A 546 -6.72 -3.66 -31.81
CA SER A 546 -7.76 -4.32 -32.60
C SER A 546 -9.16 -3.68 -32.46
N ALA A 547 -9.30 -2.57 -31.74
CA ALA A 547 -10.58 -1.87 -31.64
C ALA A 547 -11.05 -1.41 -33.03
N ALA A 548 -12.34 -1.54 -33.30
CA ALA A 548 -12.89 -1.18 -34.60
C ALA A 548 -12.82 0.34 -34.81
N THR A 549 -12.35 0.77 -35.98
CA THR A 549 -12.29 2.19 -36.37
C THR A 549 -13.53 2.66 -37.13
N SER A 550 -14.37 1.73 -37.59
CA SER A 550 -15.60 2.03 -38.32
C SER A 550 -16.63 0.91 -38.13
N TRP A 551 -17.89 1.32 -37.95
CA TRP A 551 -19.06 0.44 -37.97
C TRP A 551 -20.06 1.06 -38.95
N PRO A 552 -20.06 0.67 -40.24
CA PRO A 552 -20.75 1.41 -41.30
C PRO A 552 -22.21 1.77 -40.98
N ALA A 553 -22.99 0.81 -40.49
CA ALA A 553 -24.39 1.05 -40.13
C ALA A 553 -24.60 2.06 -38.99
N VAL A 554 -23.62 2.19 -38.07
CA VAL A 554 -23.61 3.14 -36.95
C VAL A 554 -23.06 4.49 -37.42
N ASP A 555 -21.95 4.46 -38.16
CA ASP A 555 -21.29 5.64 -38.72
C ASP A 555 -22.27 6.41 -39.61
N ASP A 556 -22.92 5.73 -40.56
CA ASP A 556 -23.90 6.31 -41.49
C ASP A 556 -25.09 6.93 -40.75
N TRP A 557 -25.55 6.31 -39.65
CA TRP A 557 -26.67 6.83 -38.87
C TRP A 557 -26.32 8.14 -38.16
N ILE A 558 -25.10 8.24 -37.61
CA ILE A 558 -24.61 9.47 -36.98
C ILE A 558 -24.38 10.56 -38.02
N GLU A 559 -23.77 10.23 -39.16
CA GLU A 559 -23.52 11.19 -40.24
C GLU A 559 -24.82 11.71 -40.86
N GLN A 560 -25.84 10.85 -41.05
CA GLN A 560 -27.17 11.26 -41.47
C GLN A 560 -27.83 12.20 -40.45
N ALA A 561 -27.69 11.94 -39.15
CA ALA A 561 -28.22 12.81 -38.11
C ALA A 561 -27.57 14.20 -38.13
N ILE A 562 -26.26 14.28 -38.40
CA ILE A 562 -25.54 15.54 -38.58
C ILE A 562 -26.03 16.26 -39.84
N ALA A 563 -26.18 15.55 -40.96
CA ALA A 563 -26.69 16.12 -42.22
C ALA A 563 -28.13 16.65 -42.08
N GLN A 564 -28.96 16.00 -41.26
CA GLN A 564 -30.32 16.42 -40.92
C GLN A 564 -30.37 17.51 -39.84
N GLN A 565 -29.22 18.01 -39.42
CA GLN A 565 -29.07 19.04 -38.39
C GLN A 565 -29.70 18.67 -37.03
N ILE A 566 -29.69 17.39 -36.64
CA ILE A 566 -30.13 16.95 -35.31
C ILE A 566 -29.13 17.39 -34.23
N PHE A 567 -27.83 17.35 -34.55
CA PHE A 567 -26.73 17.91 -33.77
C PHE A 567 -25.50 18.15 -34.67
N PRO A 568 -24.61 19.13 -34.39
CA PRO A 568 -23.49 19.45 -35.29
C PRO A 568 -22.34 18.42 -35.30
N GLY A 569 -22.20 17.70 -34.20
CA GLY A 569 -21.15 16.72 -34.00
C GLY A 569 -21.28 16.00 -32.66
N GLY A 570 -20.54 14.90 -32.50
CA GLY A 570 -20.62 14.06 -31.32
C GLY A 570 -19.51 13.02 -31.23
N VAL A 571 -19.46 12.33 -30.10
CA VAL A 571 -18.52 11.23 -29.82
C VAL A 571 -19.32 10.01 -29.37
N LEU A 572 -19.11 8.89 -30.06
CA LEU A 572 -19.59 7.57 -29.62
C LEU A 572 -18.43 6.78 -29.03
N LEU A 573 -18.61 6.25 -27.83
CA LEU A 573 -17.70 5.31 -27.20
C LEU A 573 -18.49 4.08 -26.73
N VAL A 574 -18.00 2.91 -27.10
CA VAL A 574 -18.55 1.62 -26.69
C VAL A 574 -17.47 0.79 -26.02
N ALA A 575 -17.75 0.35 -24.80
CA ALA A 575 -16.91 -0.58 -24.06
C ALA A 575 -17.65 -1.91 -23.85
N ARG A 576 -16.93 -3.02 -23.94
CA ARG A 576 -17.45 -4.37 -23.63
C ARG A 576 -16.40 -5.15 -22.85
N LYS A 577 -16.78 -5.77 -21.72
CA LYS A 577 -15.88 -6.58 -20.87
C LYS A 577 -14.57 -5.85 -20.51
N GLY A 578 -14.66 -4.56 -20.18
CA GLY A 578 -13.50 -3.72 -19.80
C GLY A 578 -12.60 -3.25 -20.95
N ARG A 579 -12.99 -3.49 -22.21
CA ARG A 579 -12.26 -3.08 -23.41
C ARG A 579 -13.06 -2.05 -24.20
N LEU A 580 -12.40 -1.00 -24.66
CA LEU A 580 -12.95 -0.08 -25.67
C LEU A 580 -13.00 -0.81 -27.00
N VAL A 581 -14.19 -1.10 -27.50
CA VAL A 581 -14.39 -1.82 -28.77
C VAL A 581 -14.67 -0.86 -29.91
N TYR A 582 -15.09 0.37 -29.60
CA TYR A 582 -15.35 1.43 -30.57
C TYR A 582 -15.22 2.80 -29.89
N TRP A 583 -14.52 3.75 -30.51
CA TRP A 583 -14.39 5.13 -30.02
C TRP A 583 -14.14 6.08 -31.20
N LYS A 584 -15.16 6.85 -31.60
CA LYS A 584 -15.09 7.72 -32.79
C LYS A 584 -15.76 9.06 -32.53
N ALA A 585 -15.15 10.12 -33.08
CA ALA A 585 -15.68 11.47 -33.11
C ALA A 585 -16.24 11.80 -34.50
N TYR A 586 -17.27 12.64 -34.53
CA TYR A 586 -18.03 12.98 -35.72
C TYR A 586 -18.34 14.48 -35.76
N GLY A 587 -18.32 15.05 -36.96
CA GLY A 587 -18.76 16.43 -37.20
C GLY A 587 -17.86 17.49 -36.55
N ARG A 588 -18.48 18.64 -36.25
CA ARG A 588 -17.81 19.85 -35.76
C ARG A 588 -18.58 20.44 -34.57
N PHE A 589 -18.04 21.48 -33.94
CA PHE A 589 -18.68 22.10 -32.77
C PHE A 589 -19.98 22.83 -33.14
N THR A 590 -20.04 23.40 -34.34
CA THR A 590 -21.21 24.05 -34.94
C THR A 590 -21.33 23.63 -36.41
N TYR A 591 -22.39 24.04 -37.12
CA TYR A 591 -22.55 23.76 -38.55
C TYR A 591 -21.69 24.66 -39.46
N GLN A 592 -20.93 25.60 -38.90
CA GLN A 592 -20.03 26.45 -39.68
C GLN A 592 -18.82 25.64 -40.20
N ALA A 593 -18.41 25.93 -41.44
CA ALA A 593 -17.33 25.19 -42.10
C ALA A 593 -15.96 25.36 -41.39
N ASP A 594 -15.74 26.49 -40.73
CA ASP A 594 -14.52 26.83 -39.99
C ASP A 594 -14.58 26.46 -38.50
N ALA A 595 -15.72 25.98 -38.00
CA ALA A 595 -15.88 25.55 -36.62
C ALA A 595 -14.86 24.46 -36.24
N PRO A 596 -14.37 24.37 -34.99
CA PRO A 596 -13.48 23.29 -34.57
C PRO A 596 -14.09 21.90 -34.82
N ALA A 597 -13.28 20.95 -35.28
CA ALA A 597 -13.70 19.55 -35.42
C ALA A 597 -13.84 18.88 -34.05
N VAL A 598 -14.82 17.98 -33.93
CA VAL A 598 -14.94 17.15 -32.72
C VAL A 598 -13.78 16.16 -32.67
N LYS A 599 -13.21 15.97 -31.49
CA LYS A 599 -12.15 15.01 -31.19
C LYS A 599 -12.66 13.95 -30.21
N PRO A 600 -12.05 12.75 -30.17
CA PRO A 600 -12.48 11.69 -29.25
C PRO A 600 -12.48 12.11 -27.76
N ASP A 601 -11.62 13.06 -27.39
CA ASP A 601 -11.47 13.64 -26.06
C ASP A 601 -12.25 14.95 -25.83
N THR A 602 -13.06 15.40 -26.80
CA THR A 602 -13.90 16.60 -26.67
C THR A 602 -14.86 16.46 -25.48
N SER A 603 -14.85 17.47 -24.60
CA SER A 603 -15.76 17.58 -23.47
C SER A 603 -17.07 18.25 -23.87
N TYR A 604 -18.19 17.79 -23.30
CA TYR A 604 -19.52 18.33 -23.52
C TYR A 604 -20.16 18.77 -22.20
N ASP A 605 -21.15 19.67 -22.26
CA ASP A 605 -22.10 19.87 -21.15
C ASP A 605 -22.95 18.61 -21.01
N LEU A 606 -22.78 17.89 -19.90
CA LEU A 606 -23.43 16.61 -19.66
C LEU A 606 -24.85 16.75 -19.13
N ALA A 607 -25.31 17.98 -18.84
CA ALA A 607 -26.63 18.31 -18.31
C ALA A 607 -27.12 17.26 -17.29
N SER A 608 -28.24 16.59 -17.55
CA SER A 608 -28.84 15.64 -16.59
C SER A 608 -28.01 14.39 -16.29
N LEU A 609 -26.95 14.07 -17.04
CA LEU A 609 -26.04 13.00 -16.61
C LEU A 609 -25.34 13.37 -15.29
N THR A 610 -25.32 14.65 -14.89
CA THR A 610 -24.86 15.09 -13.56
C THR A 610 -25.52 14.30 -12.44
N LYS A 611 -26.81 13.96 -12.56
CA LYS A 611 -27.55 13.17 -11.57
C LYS A 611 -26.85 11.85 -11.27
N VAL A 612 -26.48 11.12 -12.32
CA VAL A 612 -25.94 9.75 -12.22
C VAL A 612 -24.42 9.69 -12.14
N LEU A 613 -23.72 10.73 -12.61
CA LEU A 613 -22.25 10.80 -12.61
C LEU A 613 -21.68 11.59 -11.42
N ALA A 614 -22.49 12.38 -10.73
CA ALA A 614 -22.08 13.17 -9.56
C ALA A 614 -22.94 12.85 -8.33
N THR A 615 -24.23 13.20 -8.38
CA THR A 615 -25.08 13.24 -7.18
C THR A 615 -25.43 11.87 -6.63
N THR A 616 -25.84 10.92 -7.49
CA THR A 616 -26.17 9.55 -7.06
C THR A 616 -24.96 8.87 -6.41
N PRO A 617 -23.75 8.81 -7.02
CA PRO A 617 -22.56 8.28 -6.36
C PRO A 617 -22.23 9.00 -5.05
N ALA A 618 -22.39 10.33 -4.99
CA ALA A 618 -22.12 11.11 -3.78
C ALA A 618 -23.06 10.76 -2.63
N VAL A 619 -24.36 10.63 -2.89
CA VAL A 619 -25.34 10.19 -1.88
C VAL A 619 -24.99 8.78 -1.39
N PHE A 620 -24.70 7.85 -2.29
CA PHE A 620 -24.31 6.49 -1.90
C PHE A 620 -22.99 6.44 -1.13
N LYS A 621 -22.06 7.38 -1.37
CA LYS A 621 -20.86 7.49 -0.55
C LYS A 621 -21.17 7.89 0.89
N LEU A 622 -22.10 8.82 1.07
CA LEU A 622 -22.58 9.22 2.41
C LEU A 622 -23.35 8.10 3.09
N VAL A 623 -24.05 7.24 2.32
CA VAL A 623 -24.69 6.03 2.85
C VAL A 623 -23.66 5.03 3.39
N GLU A 624 -22.57 4.78 2.66
CA GLU A 624 -21.48 3.92 3.15
C GLU A 624 -20.79 4.48 4.39
N GLN A 625 -20.67 5.80 4.48
CA GLN A 625 -20.14 6.51 5.64
C GLN A 625 -21.14 6.57 6.81
N GLN A 626 -22.34 5.99 6.65
CA GLN A 626 -23.44 5.99 7.62
C GLN A 626 -23.92 7.41 8.00
N ALA A 627 -23.58 8.42 7.20
CA ALA A 627 -23.97 9.80 7.41
C ALA A 627 -25.41 10.05 6.92
N VAL A 628 -25.88 9.26 5.95
CA VAL A 628 -27.23 9.29 5.38
C VAL A 628 -27.78 7.87 5.33
N LYS A 629 -29.06 7.67 5.63
CA LYS A 629 -29.79 6.45 5.30
C LYS A 629 -30.76 6.74 4.17
N LEU A 630 -30.99 5.77 3.31
CA LEU A 630 -31.97 5.93 2.22
C LEU A 630 -33.40 6.16 2.74
N SER A 631 -33.71 5.64 3.94
CA SER A 631 -34.99 5.85 4.62
C SER A 631 -35.02 7.12 5.48
N ASP A 632 -33.98 7.97 5.43
CA ASP A 632 -34.02 9.21 6.20
C ASP A 632 -35.03 10.18 5.56
N PRO A 633 -35.99 10.71 6.33
CA PRO A 633 -36.92 11.73 5.84
C PRO A 633 -36.21 13.09 5.73
N LEU A 634 -36.67 13.95 4.83
CA LEU A 634 -36.07 15.28 4.61
C LEU A 634 -36.13 16.18 5.84
N GLU A 635 -37.15 16.05 6.70
CA GLU A 635 -37.23 16.82 7.95
C GLU A 635 -36.03 16.61 8.89
N ARG A 636 -35.32 15.46 8.76
CA ARG A 636 -34.07 15.23 9.48
C ARG A 636 -32.97 16.24 9.10
N PHE A 637 -32.91 16.62 7.82
CA PHE A 637 -31.89 17.54 7.29
C PHE A 637 -32.41 18.99 7.21
N TYR A 638 -33.74 19.15 7.18
CA TYR A 638 -34.44 20.43 7.12
C TYR A 638 -35.55 20.48 8.18
N PRO A 639 -35.21 20.72 9.47
CA PRO A 639 -36.16 20.61 10.59
C PRO A 639 -37.43 21.47 10.45
N TRP A 640 -37.36 22.58 9.73
CA TRP A 640 -38.53 23.45 9.47
C TRP A 640 -39.62 22.82 8.58
N LEU A 641 -39.34 21.64 8.01
CA LEU A 641 -40.32 20.84 7.27
C LEU A 641 -41.12 19.88 8.15
N GLU A 642 -40.84 19.80 9.46
CA GLU A 642 -41.56 18.94 10.39
C GLU A 642 -43.09 19.17 10.29
N GLY A 643 -43.83 18.07 10.17
CA GLY A 643 -45.30 18.09 10.01
C GLY A 643 -45.79 18.50 8.62
N ARG A 644 -44.91 18.79 7.65
CA ARG A 644 -45.27 19.06 6.25
C ARG A 644 -45.12 17.81 5.38
N PRO A 645 -45.95 17.62 4.33
CA PRO A 645 -45.81 16.50 3.41
C PRO A 645 -44.41 16.36 2.78
N GLN A 646 -43.73 17.48 2.51
CA GLN A 646 -42.36 17.51 1.98
C GLN A 646 -41.33 16.98 2.97
N GLY A 647 -41.53 17.19 4.28
CA GLY A 647 -40.63 16.71 5.33
C GLY A 647 -40.59 15.20 5.40
N ALA A 648 -41.71 14.53 5.10
CA ALA A 648 -41.82 13.09 5.07
C ALA A 648 -41.22 12.43 3.82
N VAL A 649 -40.77 13.18 2.80
CA VAL A 649 -40.12 12.59 1.62
C VAL A 649 -38.79 11.96 2.06
N GLU A 650 -38.52 10.71 1.69
CA GLU A 650 -37.26 10.03 2.01
C GLU A 650 -36.20 10.27 0.93
N VAL A 651 -34.92 10.11 1.30
CA VAL A 651 -33.80 10.16 0.34
C VAL A 651 -34.00 9.15 -0.81
N ALA A 652 -34.50 7.94 -0.52
CA ALA A 652 -34.85 6.94 -1.53
C ALA A 652 -35.90 7.45 -2.51
N ASP A 653 -36.87 8.24 -2.05
CA ASP A 653 -37.94 8.76 -2.90
C ASP A 653 -37.41 9.77 -3.92
N LEU A 654 -36.39 10.55 -3.55
CA LEU A 654 -35.72 11.47 -4.46
C LEU A 654 -34.95 10.71 -5.54
N LEU A 655 -34.21 9.68 -5.15
CA LEU A 655 -33.43 8.84 -6.07
C LEU A 655 -34.33 8.07 -7.05
N TYR A 656 -35.45 7.52 -6.59
CA TYR A 656 -36.41 6.83 -7.47
C TYR A 656 -37.35 7.76 -8.23
N HIS A 657 -37.22 9.09 -8.05
CA HIS A 657 -38.13 10.07 -8.64
C HIS A 657 -39.61 9.85 -8.24
N ARG A 658 -39.87 9.46 -7.00
CA ARG A 658 -41.22 9.21 -6.45
C ARG A 658 -41.60 10.11 -5.28
N SER A 659 -40.96 11.27 -5.19
CA SER A 659 -41.19 12.27 -4.12
C SER A 659 -42.57 12.93 -4.15
N GLY A 660 -43.21 12.96 -5.34
CA GLY A 660 -44.46 13.68 -5.56
C GLY A 660 -44.28 15.13 -6.01
N TRP A 661 -43.05 15.62 -6.17
CA TRP A 661 -42.80 16.92 -6.78
C TRP A 661 -43.05 16.93 -8.30
N PRO A 662 -43.39 18.10 -8.89
CA PRO A 662 -43.46 18.22 -10.34
C PRO A 662 -42.08 17.99 -10.98
N ALA A 663 -42.08 17.70 -12.28
CA ALA A 663 -40.86 17.40 -13.03
C ALA A 663 -39.86 18.57 -13.01
N TRP A 664 -40.33 19.80 -13.22
CA TRP A 664 -39.48 20.99 -13.33
C TRP A 664 -40.24 22.28 -13.01
N LYS A 665 -39.53 23.33 -12.58
CA LYS A 665 -40.01 24.71 -12.43
C LYS A 665 -38.91 25.74 -12.74
N PRO A 666 -39.25 26.93 -13.28
CA PRO A 666 -38.28 27.97 -13.67
C PRO A 666 -37.83 28.84 -12.47
N PHE A 667 -37.20 28.25 -11.45
CA PHE A 667 -36.77 29.01 -10.26
C PHE A 667 -35.79 30.14 -10.59
N TYR A 668 -35.02 30.03 -11.67
CA TYR A 668 -34.12 31.07 -12.16
C TYR A 668 -34.80 32.42 -12.44
N GLN A 669 -36.13 32.44 -12.65
CA GLN A 669 -36.89 33.67 -12.85
C GLN A 669 -37.21 34.42 -11.55
N SER A 670 -37.26 33.70 -10.43
CA SER A 670 -37.67 34.24 -9.11
C SER A 670 -36.57 34.23 -8.06
N CYS A 671 -35.55 33.40 -8.23
CA CYS A 671 -34.47 33.19 -7.28
C CYS A 671 -33.15 33.78 -7.82
N ARG A 672 -32.27 34.19 -6.92
CA ARG A 672 -31.01 34.87 -7.25
C ARG A 672 -29.77 34.05 -6.94
N ASN A 673 -29.90 33.00 -6.12
CA ASN A 673 -28.78 32.19 -5.65
C ASN A 673 -29.26 30.78 -5.26
N ARG A 674 -28.28 29.91 -4.94
CA ARG A 674 -28.51 28.52 -4.49
C ARG A 674 -29.52 28.39 -3.36
N GLN A 675 -29.36 29.17 -2.31
CA GLN A 675 -30.19 29.04 -1.11
C GLN A 675 -31.66 29.33 -1.43
N GLU A 676 -31.92 30.38 -2.19
CA GLU A 676 -33.28 30.74 -2.62
C GLU A 676 -33.90 29.64 -3.50
N VAL A 677 -33.13 29.04 -4.42
CA VAL A 677 -33.61 27.92 -5.25
C VAL A 677 -33.98 26.72 -4.38
N VAL A 678 -33.10 26.28 -3.48
CA VAL A 678 -33.35 25.13 -2.60
C VAL A 678 -34.57 25.37 -1.72
N GLU A 679 -34.68 26.56 -1.11
CA GLU A 679 -35.85 26.91 -0.30
C GLU A 679 -37.14 26.92 -1.12
N ALA A 680 -37.11 27.44 -2.36
CA ALA A 680 -38.27 27.46 -3.25
C ALA A 680 -38.70 26.05 -3.69
N VAL A 681 -37.74 25.15 -3.89
CA VAL A 681 -38.00 23.71 -4.13
C VAL A 681 -38.70 23.10 -2.93
N LEU A 682 -38.14 23.25 -1.72
CA LEU A 682 -38.70 22.66 -0.49
C LEU A 682 -40.07 23.23 -0.12
N LYS A 683 -40.37 24.48 -0.51
CA LYS A 683 -41.70 25.10 -0.36
C LYS A 683 -42.69 24.70 -1.46
N THR A 684 -42.24 24.08 -2.55
CA THR A 684 -43.12 23.65 -3.63
C THR A 684 -44.06 22.54 -3.14
N PRO A 685 -45.38 22.65 -3.33
CA PRO A 685 -46.33 21.58 -2.99
C PRO A 685 -46.06 20.30 -3.78
N LEU A 686 -46.30 19.16 -3.14
CA LEU A 686 -46.35 17.87 -3.83
C LEU A 686 -47.62 17.84 -4.70
N VAL A 687 -47.47 17.44 -5.97
CA VAL A 687 -48.59 17.30 -6.93
C VAL A 687 -49.23 15.92 -6.87
N THR A 688 -48.52 14.94 -6.31
CA THR A 688 -49.04 13.60 -5.98
C THR A 688 -48.55 13.17 -4.60
N PRO A 689 -49.23 12.21 -3.94
CA PRO A 689 -48.71 11.62 -2.71
C PRO A 689 -47.35 10.96 -2.93
N ARG A 690 -46.47 11.05 -1.92
CA ARG A 690 -45.18 10.34 -1.88
C ARG A 690 -45.35 8.86 -2.23
N GLY A 691 -44.50 8.33 -3.10
CA GLY A 691 -44.49 6.91 -3.48
C GLY A 691 -45.66 6.47 -4.37
N SER A 692 -46.59 7.35 -4.75
CA SER A 692 -47.75 6.98 -5.57
C SER A 692 -47.46 6.95 -7.08
N GLN A 693 -46.46 7.68 -7.55
CA GLN A 693 -46.06 7.79 -8.96
C GLN A 693 -44.57 8.06 -9.09
N MET A 694 -43.96 7.65 -10.22
CA MET A 694 -42.59 8.03 -10.59
C MET A 694 -42.62 9.18 -11.60
N VAL A 695 -42.27 10.38 -11.16
CA VAL A 695 -42.16 11.60 -11.98
C VAL A 695 -40.70 12.03 -12.03
N TYR A 696 -40.05 11.90 -13.19
CA TYR A 696 -38.68 12.37 -13.39
C TYR A 696 -38.58 13.87 -13.04
N SER A 697 -37.92 14.16 -11.92
CA SER A 697 -37.98 15.47 -11.27
C SER A 697 -36.59 16.03 -10.96
N ASP A 698 -36.31 17.21 -11.50
CA ASP A 698 -35.09 17.96 -11.22
C ASP A 698 -35.08 18.50 -9.79
N LEU A 699 -36.25 18.84 -9.25
CA LEU A 699 -36.43 19.35 -7.89
C LEU A 699 -35.83 18.38 -6.86
N GLY A 700 -36.08 17.08 -7.02
CA GLY A 700 -35.54 16.09 -6.10
C GLY A 700 -34.01 16.03 -6.13
N PHE A 701 -33.39 16.16 -7.30
CA PHE A 701 -31.93 16.15 -7.43
C PHE A 701 -31.26 17.46 -7.01
N ILE A 702 -31.95 18.60 -7.11
CA ILE A 702 -31.51 19.86 -6.49
C ILE A 702 -31.38 19.66 -4.98
N VAL A 703 -32.39 19.04 -4.34
CA VAL A 703 -32.38 18.74 -2.90
C VAL A 703 -31.29 17.73 -2.55
N LEU A 704 -31.09 16.67 -3.35
CA LEU A 704 -30.00 15.71 -3.11
C LEU A 704 -28.61 16.36 -3.20
N GLY A 705 -28.40 17.28 -4.14
CA GLY A 705 -27.15 18.04 -4.25
C GLY A 705 -26.90 18.89 -3.00
N ASP A 706 -27.90 19.62 -2.52
CA ASP A 706 -27.82 20.43 -1.29
C ASP A 706 -27.65 19.55 -0.03
N LEU A 707 -28.29 18.38 0.01
CA LEU A 707 -28.13 17.39 1.09
C LEU A 707 -26.68 16.91 1.18
N VAL A 708 -26.05 16.58 0.05
CA VAL A 708 -24.62 16.20 0.02
C VAL A 708 -23.75 17.31 0.60
N GLU A 709 -23.99 18.56 0.22
CA GLU A 709 -23.23 19.71 0.73
C GLU A 709 -23.40 19.91 2.24
N ARG A 710 -24.65 19.82 2.73
CA ARG A 710 -24.96 19.96 4.16
C ARG A 710 -24.33 18.87 5.02
N VAL A 711 -24.42 17.62 4.58
CA VAL A 711 -23.95 16.48 5.38
C VAL A 711 -22.43 16.36 5.34
N SER A 712 -21.81 16.62 4.19
CA SER A 712 -20.35 16.50 4.03
C SER A 712 -19.57 17.75 4.47
N GLY A 713 -20.24 18.92 4.53
CA GLY A 713 -19.58 20.21 4.71
C GLY A 713 -18.73 20.66 3.52
N GLN A 714 -18.85 20.00 2.36
CA GLN A 714 -18.10 20.30 1.14
C GLN A 714 -19.06 20.63 -0.01
N PRO A 715 -18.74 21.62 -0.87
CA PRO A 715 -19.45 21.82 -2.14
C PRO A 715 -19.51 20.52 -2.96
N LEU A 716 -20.59 20.30 -3.71
CA LEU A 716 -20.81 19.04 -4.44
C LEU A 716 -19.67 18.72 -5.42
N ASP A 717 -19.14 19.73 -6.12
CA ASP A 717 -18.01 19.60 -7.04
C ASP A 717 -16.73 19.15 -6.32
N ALA A 718 -16.43 19.74 -5.16
CA ALA A 718 -15.29 19.36 -4.33
C ALA A 718 -15.45 17.94 -3.78
N PHE A 719 -16.64 17.59 -3.31
CA PHE A 719 -16.94 16.26 -2.79
C PHE A 719 -16.75 15.19 -3.89
N CYS A 720 -17.37 15.36 -5.05
CA CYS A 720 -17.25 14.42 -6.17
C CYS A 720 -15.81 14.30 -6.67
N ARG A 721 -15.08 15.42 -6.77
CA ARG A 721 -13.66 15.42 -7.17
C ARG A 721 -12.79 14.63 -6.19
N ASN A 722 -12.99 14.83 -4.90
CA ASN A 722 -12.19 14.20 -3.85
C ASN A 722 -12.52 12.71 -3.67
N GLN A 723 -13.79 12.34 -3.75
CA GLN A 723 -14.25 10.97 -3.50
C GLN A 723 -14.15 10.07 -4.73
N PHE A 724 -14.29 10.63 -5.95
CA PHE A 724 -14.40 9.83 -7.18
C PHE A 724 -13.44 10.28 -8.27
N TYR A 725 -13.50 11.54 -8.74
CA TYR A 725 -12.83 11.90 -10.00
C TYR A 725 -11.32 11.86 -9.89
N THR A 726 -10.71 12.42 -8.84
CA THR A 726 -9.26 12.35 -8.65
C THR A 726 -8.79 10.92 -8.35
N PRO A 727 -9.41 10.15 -7.42
CA PRO A 727 -9.02 8.75 -7.17
C PRO A 727 -9.14 7.82 -8.38
N MET A 728 -10.12 8.05 -9.25
CA MET A 728 -10.30 7.32 -10.52
C MET A 728 -9.47 7.91 -11.68
N GLY A 729 -8.88 9.09 -11.48
CA GLY A 729 -8.16 9.89 -12.48
C GLY A 729 -9.01 10.31 -13.68
N LEU A 730 -10.27 10.65 -13.44
CA LEU A 730 -11.25 11.17 -14.40
C LEU A 730 -11.04 12.68 -14.56
N SER A 731 -9.98 13.05 -15.26
CA SER A 731 -9.52 14.43 -15.29
C SER A 731 -10.45 15.39 -16.05
N SER A 732 -11.28 14.92 -16.97
CA SER A 732 -12.22 15.78 -17.71
C SER A 732 -13.49 16.12 -16.92
N LEU A 733 -13.95 15.22 -16.03
CA LEU A 733 -15.17 15.43 -15.25
C LEU A 733 -15.02 16.58 -14.24
N ARG A 734 -15.77 17.65 -14.47
CA ARG A 734 -15.73 18.86 -13.64
C ARG A 734 -16.97 19.72 -13.78
N PHE A 735 -17.25 20.52 -12.76
CA PHE A 735 -18.18 21.64 -12.85
C PHE A 735 -17.42 22.91 -13.23
N ASN A 736 -18.11 23.88 -13.84
CA ASN A 736 -17.58 25.21 -14.15
C ASN A 736 -16.18 25.19 -14.83
N PRO A 737 -16.05 24.63 -16.04
CA PRO A 737 -14.79 24.67 -16.79
C PRO A 737 -14.37 26.13 -17.03
N GLY A 738 -13.06 26.40 -17.01
CA GLY A 738 -12.53 27.76 -17.09
C GLY A 738 -11.28 27.87 -17.95
N GLY A 739 -10.91 29.11 -18.31
CA GLY A 739 -9.75 29.40 -19.15
C GLY A 739 -9.86 28.80 -20.55
N GLU A 740 -8.76 28.27 -21.06
CA GLU A 740 -8.67 27.69 -22.42
C GLU A 740 -9.62 26.48 -22.63
N GLN A 741 -10.07 25.84 -21.54
CA GLN A 741 -10.97 24.68 -21.61
C GLN A 741 -12.33 25.04 -22.22
N VAL A 742 -12.78 26.28 -22.02
CA VAL A 742 -14.07 26.76 -22.54
C VAL A 742 -14.11 26.66 -24.06
N GLN A 743 -13.01 27.03 -24.74
CA GLN A 743 -12.91 26.97 -26.20
C GLN A 743 -12.88 25.56 -26.76
N ALA A 744 -12.56 24.56 -25.93
CA ALA A 744 -12.53 23.16 -26.29
C ALA A 744 -13.89 22.43 -26.07
N ILE A 745 -14.93 23.15 -25.63
CA ILE A 745 -16.28 22.62 -25.40
C ILE A 745 -17.24 23.14 -26.47
N PRO A 746 -18.05 22.29 -27.13
CA PRO A 746 -19.06 22.74 -28.08
C PRO A 746 -20.13 23.64 -27.42
N PRO A 747 -20.58 24.73 -28.09
CA PRO A 747 -21.50 25.70 -27.50
C PRO A 747 -22.94 25.18 -27.44
N THR A 748 -23.61 25.21 -26.27
CA THR A 748 -24.97 24.66 -26.03
C THR A 748 -26.13 25.50 -26.57
N GLY A 749 -25.87 26.45 -27.47
CA GLY A 749 -26.87 27.35 -28.07
C GLY A 749 -27.20 28.54 -27.17
N SER A 750 -28.19 29.35 -27.58
CA SER A 750 -28.71 30.47 -26.78
C SER A 750 -30.01 30.07 -26.08
N ASP A 751 -30.24 30.60 -24.88
CA ASP A 751 -31.54 30.52 -24.21
C ASP A 751 -32.26 31.88 -24.17
N ASP A 752 -33.56 31.86 -23.90
CA ASP A 752 -34.45 33.04 -23.91
C ASP A 752 -34.15 34.05 -22.79
N TRP A 753 -33.41 33.63 -21.77
CA TRP A 753 -33.15 34.42 -20.56
C TRP A 753 -31.81 35.15 -20.63
N ARG A 754 -30.72 34.42 -20.89
CA ARG A 754 -29.35 34.93 -21.03
C ARG A 754 -29.11 35.58 -22.40
N LYS A 755 -29.90 35.24 -23.43
CA LYS A 755 -29.91 35.87 -24.77
C LYS A 755 -28.51 35.98 -25.41
N ARG A 756 -27.65 34.99 -25.16
CA ARG A 756 -26.34 34.83 -25.77
C ARG A 756 -26.02 33.36 -25.93
N GLU A 757 -25.11 33.04 -26.85
CA GLU A 757 -24.57 31.70 -26.96
C GLU A 757 -23.81 31.30 -25.69
N LEU A 758 -24.08 30.09 -25.22
CA LEU A 758 -23.46 29.50 -24.05
C LEU A 758 -22.35 28.54 -24.49
N GLN A 759 -21.16 28.71 -23.94
CA GLN A 759 -20.02 27.83 -24.18
C GLN A 759 -19.21 27.71 -22.89
N GLY A 760 -18.93 26.48 -22.44
CA GLY A 760 -18.27 26.23 -21.15
C GLY A 760 -19.08 26.68 -19.93
N GLU A 761 -20.37 26.92 -20.09
CA GLU A 761 -21.30 27.32 -19.05
C GLU A 761 -22.51 26.39 -19.06
N VAL A 762 -23.02 26.03 -17.88
CA VAL A 762 -24.15 25.09 -17.76
C VAL A 762 -25.37 25.60 -18.54
N ASN A 763 -25.95 24.74 -19.36
CA ASN A 763 -27.15 25.04 -20.13
C ASN A 763 -28.39 25.23 -19.24
N ASP A 764 -28.54 24.45 -18.17
CA ASP A 764 -29.67 24.57 -17.26
C ASP A 764 -29.67 25.90 -16.48
N ALA A 765 -30.74 26.68 -16.63
CA ALA A 765 -30.86 28.01 -16.04
C ALA A 765 -30.97 27.99 -14.50
N ASN A 766 -31.61 26.98 -13.91
CA ASN A 766 -31.67 26.85 -12.45
C ASN A 766 -30.26 26.59 -11.89
N ALA A 767 -29.52 25.64 -12.48
CA ALA A 767 -28.14 25.35 -12.11
C ALA A 767 -27.24 26.58 -12.29
N SER A 768 -27.44 27.36 -13.36
CA SER A 768 -26.72 28.61 -13.59
C SER A 768 -26.92 29.60 -12.43
N VAL A 769 -28.16 29.83 -11.98
CA VAL A 769 -28.45 30.70 -10.82
C VAL A 769 -27.87 30.15 -9.51
N MET A 770 -27.72 28.83 -9.41
CA MET A 770 -27.04 28.19 -8.28
C MET A 770 -25.50 28.31 -8.34
N GLY A 771 -24.93 28.98 -9.35
CA GLY A 771 -23.48 29.10 -9.54
C GLY A 771 -22.84 27.94 -10.30
N GLY A 772 -23.62 27.21 -11.09
CA GLY A 772 -23.17 26.17 -12.01
C GLY A 772 -22.90 24.78 -11.40
N VAL A 773 -23.05 24.63 -10.08
CA VAL A 773 -22.86 23.34 -9.38
C VAL A 773 -24.19 22.85 -8.81
N ALA A 774 -25.00 22.08 -9.53
CA ALA A 774 -26.28 21.61 -9.00
C ALA A 774 -26.39 20.09 -9.09
N GLY A 775 -27.22 19.49 -8.23
CA GLY A 775 -27.35 18.03 -8.23
C GLY A 775 -28.05 17.47 -9.47
N HIS A 776 -28.79 18.30 -10.20
CA HIS A 776 -29.49 17.90 -11.42
C HIS A 776 -28.74 18.21 -12.72
N ALA A 777 -27.79 19.17 -12.71
CA ALA A 777 -27.06 19.64 -13.89
C ALA A 777 -25.76 20.44 -13.52
N GLY A 778 -24.85 20.62 -14.48
CA GLY A 778 -23.64 21.45 -14.33
C GLY A 778 -22.31 20.73 -14.56
N LEU A 779 -22.33 19.40 -14.72
CA LEU A 779 -21.14 18.61 -14.99
C LEU A 779 -20.76 18.66 -16.47
N PHE A 780 -19.46 18.78 -16.74
CA PHE A 780 -18.83 18.68 -18.05
C PHE A 780 -17.88 17.49 -18.08
N GLY A 781 -17.67 16.88 -19.24
CA GLY A 781 -16.65 15.85 -19.42
C GLY A 781 -16.67 15.19 -20.79
N ASN A 782 -15.70 14.32 -21.04
CA ASN A 782 -15.55 13.58 -22.29
C ASN A 782 -16.08 12.13 -22.20
N ALA A 783 -16.15 11.46 -23.35
CA ALA A 783 -16.79 10.14 -23.42
C ALA A 783 -16.04 9.06 -22.62
N LEU A 784 -14.70 9.16 -22.54
CA LEU A 784 -13.86 8.19 -21.83
C LEU A 784 -14.10 8.22 -20.32
N ASP A 785 -14.13 9.41 -19.72
CA ASP A 785 -14.36 9.53 -18.27
C ASP A 785 -15.80 9.20 -17.87
N VAL A 786 -16.77 9.52 -18.73
CA VAL A 786 -18.17 9.08 -18.55
C VAL A 786 -18.24 7.55 -18.60
N ALA A 787 -17.58 6.92 -19.58
CA ALA A 787 -17.53 5.47 -19.70
C ALA A 787 -16.82 4.80 -18.52
N ALA A 788 -15.82 5.45 -17.93
CA ALA A 788 -15.11 4.95 -16.76
C ALA A 788 -16.01 4.82 -15.52
N ILE A 789 -16.97 5.73 -15.31
CA ILE A 789 -18.00 5.57 -14.26
C ILE A 789 -18.89 4.37 -14.58
N GLY A 790 -19.32 4.20 -15.84
CA GLY A 790 -20.08 3.03 -16.25
C GLY A 790 -19.31 1.71 -16.02
N GLN A 791 -18.02 1.70 -16.35
CA GLN A 791 -17.15 0.54 -16.11
C GLN A 791 -16.94 0.27 -14.62
N MET A 792 -16.88 1.31 -13.77
CA MET A 792 -16.85 1.15 -12.31
C MET A 792 -18.12 0.47 -11.79
N VAL A 793 -19.29 0.81 -12.34
CA VAL A 793 -20.56 0.14 -12.02
C VAL A 793 -20.53 -1.33 -12.46
N LEU A 794 -20.11 -1.65 -13.69
CA LEU A 794 -19.97 -3.03 -14.17
C LEU A 794 -19.01 -3.86 -13.28
N GLN A 795 -17.92 -3.24 -12.85
CA GLN A 795 -16.93 -3.84 -11.96
C GLN A 795 -17.34 -3.75 -10.47
N ARG A 796 -18.63 -3.54 -10.19
CA ARG A 796 -19.23 -3.53 -8.86
C ARG A 796 -18.47 -2.63 -7.88
N GLY A 797 -18.05 -1.46 -8.34
CA GLY A 797 -17.43 -0.43 -7.51
C GLY A 797 -15.91 -0.39 -7.58
N ILE A 798 -15.28 -1.30 -8.31
CA ILE A 798 -13.83 -1.32 -8.53
C ILE A 798 -13.48 -0.55 -9.80
N TYR A 799 -12.49 0.34 -9.77
CA TYR A 799 -11.88 0.92 -10.97
C TYR A 799 -10.45 1.39 -10.66
N ARG A 800 -9.50 1.14 -11.58
CA ARG A 800 -8.06 1.47 -11.41
C ARG A 800 -7.46 0.92 -10.13
N ALA A 801 -7.63 -0.38 -9.91
CA ALA A 801 -7.10 -1.09 -8.74
C ALA A 801 -7.51 -0.49 -7.38
N ALA A 802 -8.67 0.17 -7.32
CA ALA A 802 -9.25 0.74 -6.12
C ALA A 802 -10.75 0.49 -6.08
N ARG A 803 -11.30 0.36 -4.87
CA ARG A 803 -12.75 0.28 -4.65
C ARG A 803 -13.28 1.64 -4.24
N HIS A 804 -14.18 2.19 -5.04
CA HIS A 804 -14.80 3.51 -4.83
C HIS A 804 -16.14 3.40 -4.09
N LEU A 805 -16.89 2.33 -4.39
CA LEU A 805 -18.11 1.91 -3.70
C LEU A 805 -18.08 0.38 -3.47
N ARG A 806 -18.76 -0.09 -2.43
CA ARG A 806 -18.98 -1.52 -2.12
C ARG A 806 -19.85 -2.19 -3.17
N GLY A 807 -19.66 -3.50 -3.32
CA GLY A 807 -20.43 -4.29 -4.30
C GLY A 807 -21.91 -4.26 -3.96
N SER A 808 -22.24 -4.40 -2.67
CA SER A 808 -23.60 -4.27 -2.14
C SER A 808 -24.21 -2.89 -2.40
N THR A 809 -23.41 -1.81 -2.33
CA THR A 809 -23.86 -0.44 -2.60
C THR A 809 -24.21 -0.27 -4.08
N ILE A 810 -23.37 -0.78 -4.98
CA ILE A 810 -23.67 -0.78 -6.42
C ILE A 810 -24.92 -1.60 -6.70
N ALA A 811 -25.07 -2.77 -6.09
CA ALA A 811 -26.27 -3.59 -6.24
C ALA A 811 -27.54 -2.84 -5.76
N GLN A 812 -27.46 -2.13 -4.64
CA GLN A 812 -28.55 -1.29 -4.14
C GLN A 812 -28.87 -0.12 -5.08
N MET A 813 -27.85 0.53 -5.64
CA MET A 813 -28.02 1.61 -6.62
C MET A 813 -28.69 1.12 -7.91
N CYS A 814 -28.39 -0.11 -8.34
CA CYS A 814 -28.95 -0.72 -9.54
C CYS A 814 -30.30 -1.44 -9.28
N HIS A 815 -30.79 -1.45 -8.04
CA HIS A 815 -32.07 -2.07 -7.72
C HIS A 815 -33.21 -1.34 -8.42
N VAL A 816 -34.05 -2.10 -9.15
CA VAL A 816 -35.16 -1.56 -9.93
C VAL A 816 -36.45 -1.65 -9.13
N GLU A 817 -37.16 -0.53 -9.05
CA GLU A 817 -38.54 -0.48 -8.58
C GLU A 817 -39.50 -0.14 -9.70
N ALA A 818 -40.78 -0.46 -9.49
CA ALA A 818 -41.86 -0.17 -10.43
C ALA A 818 -43.08 0.41 -9.69
N ILE A 819 -43.67 1.45 -10.29
CA ILE A 819 -44.98 1.99 -9.89
C ILE A 819 -45.82 2.09 -11.16
N GLY A 820 -46.81 1.21 -11.30
CA GLY A 820 -47.53 1.02 -12.56
C GLY A 820 -46.59 0.51 -13.66
N GLU A 821 -46.61 1.14 -14.84
CA GLU A 821 -45.70 0.84 -15.94
C GLU A 821 -44.34 1.56 -15.82
N ALA A 822 -44.22 2.56 -14.94
CA ALA A 822 -42.97 3.28 -14.74
C ALA A 822 -41.99 2.44 -13.92
N ARG A 823 -40.74 2.36 -14.37
CA ARG A 823 -39.67 1.58 -13.75
C ARG A 823 -38.42 2.43 -13.67
N ARG A 824 -37.71 2.41 -12.55
CA ARG A 824 -36.46 3.13 -12.35
C ARG A 824 -35.53 2.41 -11.38
N ALA A 825 -34.23 2.60 -11.57
CA ALA A 825 -33.24 2.34 -10.54
C ALA A 825 -32.92 3.67 -9.81
N MET A 826 -32.14 3.63 -8.73
CA MET A 826 -31.87 4.82 -7.92
C MET A 826 -31.03 5.84 -8.70
N GLY A 827 -31.68 6.92 -9.14
CA GLY A 827 -31.13 7.96 -9.99
C GLY A 827 -30.97 7.58 -11.46
N TRP A 828 -31.13 6.30 -11.80
CA TRP A 828 -30.94 5.78 -13.15
C TRP A 828 -32.29 5.43 -13.82
N ASP A 829 -32.35 5.60 -15.13
CA ASP A 829 -33.40 5.07 -15.98
C ASP A 829 -33.13 3.58 -16.29
N VAL A 830 -34.17 2.85 -16.70
CA VAL A 830 -34.07 1.45 -17.14
C VAL A 830 -34.86 1.25 -18.43
N PRO A 831 -34.56 0.23 -19.26
CA PRO A 831 -35.33 -0.01 -20.47
C PRO A 831 -36.83 -0.17 -20.18
N ALA A 832 -37.64 0.65 -20.85
CA ALA A 832 -39.09 0.53 -20.82
C ALA A 832 -39.54 -0.76 -21.54
N ARG A 833 -40.70 -1.29 -21.19
CA ARG A 833 -41.25 -2.49 -21.84
C ARG A 833 -41.59 -2.27 -23.32
N GLN A 834 -41.96 -1.04 -23.67
CA GLN A 834 -42.29 -0.61 -25.03
C GLN A 834 -41.68 0.77 -25.25
N ASN A 835 -41.28 1.07 -26.50
CA ASN A 835 -40.73 2.38 -26.90
C ASN A 835 -39.60 2.89 -26.00
N SER A 836 -38.70 1.99 -25.61
CA SER A 836 -37.59 2.28 -24.71
C SER A 836 -36.60 3.29 -25.33
N SER A 837 -36.18 4.24 -24.50
CA SER A 837 -35.08 5.18 -24.80
C SER A 837 -33.73 4.48 -25.03
N ALA A 838 -33.59 3.24 -24.54
CA ALA A 838 -32.43 2.38 -24.75
C ALA A 838 -32.48 1.66 -26.11
N GLY A 839 -33.61 1.68 -26.82
CA GLY A 839 -33.85 0.72 -27.91
C GLY A 839 -34.32 -0.64 -27.39
N ARG A 840 -34.25 -1.66 -28.24
CA ARG A 840 -34.81 -3.00 -28.08
C ARG A 840 -33.80 -4.07 -27.68
N TYR A 841 -32.50 -3.85 -27.95
CA TYR A 841 -31.51 -4.92 -27.85
C TYR A 841 -30.71 -4.97 -26.54
N PHE A 842 -30.80 -3.97 -25.67
CA PHE A 842 -30.24 -4.05 -24.32
C PHE A 842 -30.96 -5.11 -23.47
N SER A 843 -30.23 -5.72 -22.52
CA SER A 843 -30.83 -6.69 -21.61
C SER A 843 -31.81 -6.04 -20.62
N PRO A 844 -32.72 -6.82 -19.99
CA PRO A 844 -33.57 -6.33 -18.91
C PRO A 844 -32.82 -5.76 -17.71
N HIS A 845 -31.59 -6.19 -17.44
CA HIS A 845 -30.71 -5.66 -16.38
C HIS A 845 -29.78 -4.59 -16.94
N THR A 846 -30.37 -3.52 -17.45
CA THR A 846 -29.66 -2.36 -17.98
C THR A 846 -30.08 -1.13 -17.20
N ILE A 847 -29.11 -0.28 -16.88
CA ILE A 847 -29.35 1.06 -16.34
C ILE A 847 -28.80 2.10 -17.32
N GLY A 848 -29.38 3.30 -17.34
CA GLY A 848 -28.87 4.36 -18.19
C GLY A 848 -29.47 5.71 -17.84
N HIS A 849 -29.09 6.73 -18.59
CA HIS A 849 -29.64 8.07 -18.42
C HIS A 849 -29.47 8.87 -19.71
N LEU A 850 -30.45 9.72 -20.01
CA LEU A 850 -30.43 10.67 -21.13
C LEU A 850 -30.29 12.10 -20.61
N ALA A 851 -29.64 12.97 -21.37
CA ALA A 851 -29.49 14.37 -21.01
C ALA A 851 -30.17 15.31 -22.00
N PHE A 852 -30.63 16.46 -21.49
CA PHE A 852 -31.30 17.49 -22.28
C PHE A 852 -30.41 17.95 -23.43
N THR A 853 -29.13 18.24 -23.19
CA THR A 853 -28.19 18.74 -24.22
C THR A 853 -27.85 17.73 -25.31
N GLY A 854 -28.26 16.46 -25.23
CA GLY A 854 -27.86 15.44 -26.22
C GLY A 854 -27.15 14.20 -25.66
N PRO A 855 -26.31 14.30 -24.62
CA PRO A 855 -25.59 13.15 -24.08
C PRO A 855 -26.48 12.00 -23.60
N SER A 856 -25.93 10.79 -23.63
CA SER A 856 -26.52 9.59 -23.03
C SER A 856 -25.46 8.58 -22.61
N ILE A 857 -25.78 7.81 -21.57
CA ILE A 857 -25.02 6.64 -21.14
C ILE A 857 -25.99 5.47 -20.88
N TRP A 858 -25.64 4.28 -21.36
CA TRP A 858 -26.32 3.02 -21.06
C TRP A 858 -25.30 1.95 -20.64
N ILE A 859 -25.65 1.18 -19.62
CA ILE A 859 -24.81 0.17 -18.98
C ILE A 859 -25.61 -1.13 -18.89
N ASP A 860 -25.26 -2.12 -19.70
CA ASP A 860 -25.85 -3.45 -19.70
C ASP A 860 -25.07 -4.34 -18.72
N LEU A 861 -25.69 -4.68 -17.59
CA LEU A 861 -25.04 -5.42 -16.51
C LEU A 861 -24.85 -6.90 -16.86
N ASP A 862 -25.72 -7.48 -17.70
CA ASP A 862 -25.63 -8.89 -18.08
C ASP A 862 -24.57 -9.11 -19.17
N ARG A 863 -24.48 -8.16 -20.11
CA ARG A 863 -23.60 -8.26 -21.29
C ARG A 863 -22.27 -7.54 -21.11
N GLU A 864 -22.10 -6.87 -19.98
CA GLU A 864 -20.93 -6.06 -19.61
C GLU A 864 -20.61 -5.00 -20.67
N VAL A 865 -21.62 -4.26 -21.12
CA VAL A 865 -21.50 -3.22 -22.16
C VAL A 865 -21.73 -1.84 -21.56
N VAL A 866 -20.91 -0.86 -21.95
CA VAL A 866 -21.15 0.57 -21.73
C VAL A 866 -21.24 1.26 -23.08
N VAL A 867 -22.33 1.98 -23.34
CA VAL A 867 -22.51 2.83 -24.52
C VAL A 867 -22.62 4.28 -24.06
N VAL A 868 -21.70 5.12 -24.49
CA VAL A 868 -21.70 6.56 -24.25
C VAL A 868 -21.81 7.29 -25.58
N PHE A 869 -22.81 8.15 -25.70
CA PHE A 869 -22.90 9.08 -26.83
C PHE A 869 -22.95 10.49 -26.28
N LEU A 870 -21.95 11.32 -26.62
CA LEU A 870 -21.92 12.73 -26.25
C LEU A 870 -22.14 13.57 -27.50
N CYS A 871 -23.10 14.48 -27.46
CA CYS A 871 -23.33 15.45 -28.52
C CYS A 871 -23.92 16.71 -27.92
N ASN A 872 -24.22 17.67 -28.80
CA ASN A 872 -24.91 18.89 -28.41
C ASN A 872 -26.07 19.18 -29.36
N ARG A 873 -27.27 18.77 -28.95
CA ARG A 873 -28.50 18.89 -29.72
C ARG A 873 -29.22 20.22 -29.53
N THR A 874 -28.77 21.07 -28.60
CA THR A 874 -29.39 22.38 -28.36
C THR A 874 -28.83 23.47 -29.27
N HIS A 875 -27.81 23.16 -30.06
CA HIS A 875 -27.21 24.09 -31.02
C HIS A 875 -27.63 23.77 -32.47
N PRO A 876 -28.01 24.79 -33.27
CA PRO A 876 -28.18 26.19 -32.89
C PRO A 876 -29.53 26.47 -32.21
N ASP A 877 -30.53 25.61 -32.44
CA ASP A 877 -31.90 25.78 -31.97
C ASP A 877 -32.35 24.59 -31.10
N PRO A 878 -32.63 24.81 -29.80
CA PRO A 878 -33.10 23.76 -28.91
C PRO A 878 -34.53 23.27 -29.20
N SER A 879 -35.29 23.94 -30.09
CA SER A 879 -36.65 23.55 -30.47
C SER A 879 -36.68 22.30 -31.37
N VAL A 880 -35.60 22.02 -32.10
CA VAL A 880 -35.44 20.83 -32.94
C VAL A 880 -35.10 19.64 -32.04
N ASN A 881 -36.07 18.77 -31.78
CA ASN A 881 -35.87 17.60 -30.92
C ASN A 881 -36.23 16.28 -31.60
N ARG A 882 -35.26 15.73 -32.35
CA ARG A 882 -35.35 14.39 -32.97
C ARG A 882 -34.51 13.33 -32.24
N MET A 883 -34.01 13.67 -31.04
CA MET A 883 -33.20 12.75 -30.24
C MET A 883 -33.97 11.54 -29.72
N GLY A 884 -35.30 11.65 -29.59
CA GLY A 884 -36.18 10.56 -29.19
C GLY A 884 -36.25 9.41 -30.20
N GLU A 885 -36.06 9.71 -31.50
CA GLU A 885 -35.96 8.71 -32.58
C GLU A 885 -34.51 8.26 -32.76
N PHE A 886 -33.57 9.22 -32.75
CA PHE A 886 -32.17 8.96 -33.05
C PHE A 886 -31.49 8.02 -32.04
N ARG A 887 -31.63 8.27 -30.73
CA ARG A 887 -30.88 7.52 -29.70
C ARG A 887 -31.27 6.03 -29.63
N PRO A 888 -32.57 5.65 -29.57
CA PRO A 888 -32.94 4.24 -29.54
C PRO A 888 -32.43 3.45 -30.74
N GLU A 889 -32.49 4.04 -31.94
CA GLU A 889 -31.99 3.42 -33.17
C GLU A 889 -30.45 3.32 -33.18
N LEU A 890 -29.74 4.35 -32.69
CA LEU A 890 -28.30 4.29 -32.50
C LEU A 890 -27.91 3.13 -31.57
N HIS A 891 -28.59 3.01 -30.43
CA HIS A 891 -28.35 1.95 -29.46
C HIS A 891 -28.64 0.56 -30.05
N ASP A 892 -29.74 0.42 -30.81
CA ASP A 892 -30.08 -0.83 -31.50
C ASP A 892 -28.98 -1.26 -32.46
N ARG A 893 -28.47 -0.35 -33.29
CA ARG A 893 -27.39 -0.62 -34.24
C ARG A 893 -26.09 -1.01 -33.55
N VAL A 894 -25.73 -0.31 -32.48
CA VAL A 894 -24.55 -0.64 -31.66
C VAL A 894 -24.69 -2.04 -31.06
N MET A 895 -25.83 -2.35 -30.44
CA MET A 895 -26.04 -3.65 -29.81
C MET A 895 -26.12 -4.78 -30.84
N GLN A 896 -26.78 -4.57 -31.98
CA GLN A 896 -26.77 -5.52 -33.09
C GLN A 896 -25.34 -5.81 -33.58
N GLN A 897 -24.52 -4.77 -33.76
CA GLN A 897 -23.13 -4.90 -34.17
C GLN A 897 -22.30 -5.73 -33.17
N LEU A 898 -22.55 -5.56 -31.87
CA LEU A 898 -21.89 -6.33 -30.81
C LEU A 898 -22.35 -7.80 -30.77
N LEU A 899 -23.65 -8.05 -30.97
CA LEU A 899 -24.24 -9.38 -30.83
C LEU A 899 -24.07 -10.26 -32.06
N GLN A 900 -23.96 -9.67 -33.26
CA GLN A 900 -23.66 -10.41 -34.48
C GLN A 900 -22.28 -11.09 -34.44
N GLY A 901 -21.34 -10.53 -33.66
CA GLY A 901 -20.02 -11.13 -33.42
C GLY A 901 -20.03 -12.35 -32.50
N ASP A 902 -21.12 -12.61 -31.75
CA ASP A 902 -21.23 -13.75 -30.83
C ASP A 902 -21.83 -15.01 -31.51
N GLY A 903 -22.10 -14.96 -32.83
CA GLY A 903 -22.79 -16.00 -33.61
C GLY A 903 -21.90 -16.86 -34.51
N ALA A 904 -20.58 -16.89 -34.30
CA ALA A 904 -19.64 -17.72 -35.03
C ALA A 904 -18.55 -18.30 -34.12
N GLU A 905 -18.96 -19.08 -33.11
CA GLU A 905 -18.17 -20.16 -32.49
C GLU A 905 -19.10 -21.26 -31.97
#